data_AF-W3V8V8-F1
#
_entry.id   AF-W3V8V8-F1
#
_cell.length_a   1.000
_cell.length_b   1.000
_cell.length_c   1.000
_cell.angle_alpha   90.00
_cell.angle_beta   90.00
_cell.angle_gamma   90.00
#
_symmetry.space_group_name_H-M   'P 1'
#
loop_
_entity.id
_entity.type
_entity.pdbx_description
1 polymer ?
#
loop_
_entity_poly.entity_id
_entity_poly.type
_entity_poly.pdbx_seq_one_letter_code
_entity_poly.pdbx_strand_id
1 'polypeptide(L)'
;MYLVNGKMISDLEPAAVLAELKSNLADTLACPPSVQQVLDCAGRFADSLDTVSSELALDTTTIAALRSFCRRDLLEAKLRHELGEQPFSLRRFDYTQPRFETWQPLGLVVHITPANAPLLPFMAVLESLLVGNVNWLRPSSSDHGLNAQLLAEFLRHDLSGKLVPYVSVLPLPSDQLSTLLECADAVSAWGSNTALTAIRSQLRPGCRWIDWGHRISFAYLDPQSADHADYDALADDVCRFDQQACSSPQCLLVDSTDENVLREVASAVAAALVRRAPVWPALQPDIQEAAEISSQMAFLQLDHTFAGLTGVVEEGDGWRVAWVQRQELVPSPLYRTLQIRPAPRAQLVEILLPWRPYLQSCALIAETHELPMLSRQLLTAGVSRVCQAGAMHDGYEGEPHDGVYALTRLARRVSVSLKAEQLLGHVTLDKLAVNPPELAGVPVMDKEKFQQNGVTSKAQLFFRSGGSSGTPKLAGFSHRDYHSQMQAAADGLFSAGLDPAQDRVMNLLYGGNLYGGLLSFFTILDKLSVPHYPMGGPINDDFSQIRHFIVTQGVNTLVGMPSTMYQLFEREEAALRAYGGVRKIFAGGEHISEERRQFLSSFGIQVIRSAVYGSVDAGPLGHACACCHDGEFHLLSDIQWLEILALDSDQPIQPGETGRLVFTPLAREGQVIQRYDLGDLGHWLPGLCACGLPAPRFKLVGRHGGLIRVGSIFVNPTELSASLAFPVQWLIGNHAGGGEYIHVLADGDVNQVRGHLMQHRMLNQVVSGGMLQLEIIPTPAGQFRRHPQSGKTPLVLDSRA
;
A
#
# COMPACT_ATOMS: atom_id res chain seq x y z
N MET A 1 -11.85 -25.17 27.03
CA MET A 1 -13.01 -24.36 26.64
C MET A 1 -13.08 -24.27 25.13
N TYR A 2 -14.27 -24.41 24.56
CA TYR A 2 -14.53 -24.24 23.13
C TYR A 2 -14.92 -22.79 22.84
N LEU A 3 -14.55 -22.30 21.66
CA LEU A 3 -15.13 -21.08 21.06
C LEU A 3 -15.82 -21.48 19.76
N VAL A 4 -17.14 -21.35 19.70
CA VAL A 4 -17.95 -21.73 18.53
C VAL A 4 -19.00 -20.65 18.33
N ASN A 5 -19.09 -20.11 17.10
CA ASN A 5 -20.04 -19.05 16.76
C ASN A 5 -20.01 -17.86 17.76
N GLY A 6 -18.80 -17.48 18.19
CA GLY A 6 -18.57 -16.35 19.11
C GLY A 6 -18.95 -16.62 20.57
N LYS A 7 -19.34 -17.84 20.91
CA LYS A 7 -19.73 -18.24 22.27
C LYS A 7 -18.69 -19.17 22.89
N MET A 8 -18.38 -18.89 24.14
CA MET A 8 -17.54 -19.74 24.98
C MET A 8 -18.38 -20.88 25.57
N ILE A 9 -17.91 -22.12 25.44
CA ILE A 9 -18.67 -23.29 25.85
C ILE A 9 -17.76 -24.28 26.60
N SER A 10 -18.18 -24.69 27.81
CA SER A 10 -17.44 -25.59 28.70
C SER A 10 -17.73 -27.07 28.44
N ASP A 11 -19.00 -27.40 28.19
CA ASP A 11 -19.49 -28.78 28.13
C ASP A 11 -20.21 -29.04 26.81
N LEU A 12 -19.49 -29.58 25.83
CA LEU A 12 -20.01 -29.91 24.51
C LEU A 12 -19.47 -31.24 24.01
N GLU A 13 -20.34 -32.00 23.36
CA GLU A 13 -19.96 -33.18 22.59
C GLU A 13 -19.21 -32.76 21.31
N PRO A 14 -17.92 -33.10 21.16
CA PRO A 14 -17.09 -32.67 20.03
C PRO A 14 -17.71 -32.97 18.65
N ALA A 15 -18.36 -34.13 18.53
CA ALA A 15 -18.98 -34.56 17.28
C ALA A 15 -20.13 -33.65 16.84
N ALA A 16 -20.94 -33.15 17.80
CA ALA A 16 -22.04 -32.24 17.50
C ALA A 16 -21.54 -30.87 17.03
N VAL A 17 -20.50 -30.35 17.69
CA VAL A 17 -19.85 -29.08 17.30
C VAL A 17 -19.28 -29.14 15.89
N LEU A 18 -18.53 -30.22 15.60
CA LEU A 18 -17.93 -30.39 14.28
C LEU A 18 -19.00 -30.57 13.20
N ALA A 19 -20.11 -31.25 13.50
CA ALA A 19 -21.22 -31.39 12.56
C ALA A 19 -21.85 -30.02 12.23
N GLU A 20 -22.09 -29.18 13.23
CA GLU A 20 -22.62 -27.82 13.04
C GLU A 20 -21.65 -26.92 12.24
N LEU A 21 -20.36 -26.94 12.59
CA LEU A 21 -19.36 -26.16 11.87
C LEU A 21 -19.23 -26.63 10.41
N LYS A 22 -19.27 -27.95 10.17
CA LYS A 22 -19.25 -28.53 8.81
C LYS A 22 -20.49 -28.16 8.01
N SER A 23 -21.69 -28.12 8.63
CA SER A 23 -22.92 -27.75 7.91
C SER A 23 -22.93 -26.29 7.45
N ASN A 24 -22.29 -25.40 8.20
CA ASN A 24 -22.24 -23.96 7.89
C ASN A 24 -21.01 -23.55 7.05
N LEU A 25 -20.07 -24.47 6.82
CA LEU A 25 -18.78 -24.17 6.21
C LEU A 25 -18.92 -23.63 4.78
N ALA A 26 -19.80 -24.24 3.97
CA ALA A 26 -20.00 -23.83 2.58
C ALA A 26 -20.50 -22.38 2.46
N ASP A 27 -21.47 -21.99 3.30
CA ASP A 27 -22.03 -20.63 3.33
C ASP A 27 -21.00 -19.61 3.82
N THR A 28 -20.17 -20.01 4.79
CA THR A 28 -19.06 -19.18 5.29
C THR A 28 -18.03 -18.94 4.18
N LEU A 29 -17.57 -19.99 3.51
CA LEU A 29 -16.59 -19.88 2.41
C LEU A 29 -17.08 -19.05 1.22
N ALA A 30 -18.41 -18.97 1.00
CA ALA A 30 -18.98 -18.21 -0.10
C ALA A 30 -18.90 -16.68 0.09
N CYS A 31 -18.67 -16.20 1.32
CA CYS A 31 -18.76 -14.78 1.67
C CYS A 31 -17.56 -14.26 2.49
N PRO A 32 -16.31 -14.39 2.01
CA PRO A 32 -15.10 -14.05 2.77
C PRO A 32 -15.16 -12.62 3.33
N PRO A 33 -14.61 -12.37 4.54
CA PRO A 33 -14.62 -11.05 5.13
C PRO A 33 -13.70 -10.13 4.33
N SER A 34 -14.04 -8.84 4.28
CA SER A 34 -13.11 -7.86 3.71
C SER A 34 -11.94 -7.61 4.66
N VAL A 35 -10.76 -7.37 4.10
CA VAL A 35 -9.55 -6.97 4.85
C VAL A 35 -9.85 -5.80 5.78
N GLN A 36 -10.61 -4.82 5.31
CA GLN A 36 -10.95 -3.63 6.08
C GLN A 36 -11.70 -3.98 7.37
N GLN A 37 -12.63 -4.94 7.34
CA GLN A 37 -13.33 -5.38 8.54
C GLN A 37 -12.39 -6.00 9.57
N VAL A 38 -11.42 -6.80 9.12
CA VAL A 38 -10.42 -7.42 10.00
C VAL A 38 -9.50 -6.36 10.61
N LEU A 39 -8.99 -5.43 9.79
CA LEU A 39 -8.15 -4.31 10.23
C LEU A 39 -8.86 -3.40 11.23
N ASP A 40 -10.13 -3.06 10.96
CA ASP A 40 -10.97 -2.24 11.83
C ASP A 40 -11.24 -2.93 13.17
N CYS A 41 -11.50 -4.23 13.15
CA CYS A 41 -11.68 -5.04 14.35
C CYS A 41 -10.38 -5.13 15.17
N ALA A 42 -9.24 -5.39 14.53
CA ALA A 42 -7.93 -5.45 15.17
C ALA A 42 -7.53 -4.11 15.80
N GLY A 43 -7.75 -2.99 15.10
CA GLY A 43 -7.49 -1.65 15.64
C GLY A 43 -8.30 -1.38 16.90
N ARG A 44 -9.62 -1.63 16.87
CA ARG A 44 -10.49 -1.45 18.06
C ARG A 44 -10.11 -2.36 19.21
N PHE A 45 -9.71 -3.61 18.93
CA PHE A 45 -9.21 -4.52 19.96
C PHE A 45 -7.90 -4.01 20.56
N ALA A 46 -6.96 -3.52 19.74
CA ALA A 46 -5.70 -2.95 20.24
C ALA A 46 -5.93 -1.75 21.17
N ASP A 47 -6.91 -0.90 20.83
CA ASP A 47 -7.31 0.28 21.61
C ASP A 47 -8.01 -0.10 22.93
N SER A 48 -8.67 -1.28 23.01
CA SER A 48 -9.37 -1.74 24.20
C SER A 48 -8.51 -2.55 25.18
N LEU A 49 -7.28 -2.92 24.80
CA LEU A 49 -6.43 -3.85 25.56
C LEU A 49 -6.19 -3.45 27.02
N ASP A 50 -6.14 -2.14 27.33
CA ASP A 50 -5.98 -1.70 28.73
C ASP A 50 -7.18 -2.11 29.59
N THR A 51 -8.40 -2.08 29.03
CA THR A 51 -9.61 -2.54 29.73
C THR A 51 -9.66 -4.06 29.81
N VAL A 52 -9.40 -4.73 28.68
CA VAL A 52 -9.39 -6.20 28.55
C VAL A 52 -8.36 -6.86 29.48
N SER A 53 -7.23 -6.21 29.71
CA SER A 53 -6.15 -6.74 30.55
C SER A 53 -6.62 -7.13 31.96
N SER A 54 -7.54 -6.34 32.52
CA SER A 54 -8.07 -6.56 33.86
C SER A 54 -9.01 -7.76 33.94
N GLU A 55 -9.74 -8.03 32.86
CA GLU A 55 -10.70 -9.15 32.77
C GLU A 55 -10.00 -10.49 32.49
N LEU A 56 -8.94 -10.47 31.67
CA LEU A 56 -8.21 -11.66 31.25
C LEU A 56 -6.90 -11.91 32.03
N ALA A 57 -6.60 -11.07 33.04
CA ALA A 57 -5.40 -11.14 33.87
C ALA A 57 -4.08 -11.20 33.04
N LEU A 58 -4.00 -10.41 31.97
CA LEU A 58 -2.84 -10.36 31.08
C LEU A 58 -1.70 -9.52 31.70
N ASP A 59 -0.46 -9.98 31.56
CA ASP A 59 0.70 -9.19 31.98
C ASP A 59 1.05 -8.06 30.99
N THR A 60 1.86 -7.11 31.44
CA THR A 60 2.25 -5.93 30.65
C THR A 60 2.97 -6.30 29.35
N THR A 61 3.78 -7.36 29.37
CA THR A 61 4.54 -7.84 28.20
C THR A 61 3.58 -8.36 27.12
N THR A 62 2.59 -9.14 27.54
CA THR A 62 1.54 -9.71 26.69
C THR A 62 0.69 -8.61 26.05
N ILE A 63 0.30 -7.61 26.84
CA ILE A 63 -0.46 -6.45 26.34
C ILE A 63 0.35 -5.69 25.30
N ALA A 64 1.63 -5.42 25.55
CA ALA A 64 2.49 -4.73 24.61
C ALA A 64 2.64 -5.50 23.29
N ALA A 65 2.81 -6.83 23.37
CA ALA A 65 2.90 -7.70 22.19
C ALA A 65 1.60 -7.71 21.38
N LEU A 66 0.44 -7.89 22.01
CA LEU A 66 -0.87 -7.85 21.35
C LEU A 66 -1.15 -6.48 20.73
N ARG A 67 -0.85 -5.39 21.45
CA ARG A 67 -1.04 -4.03 20.95
C ARG A 67 -0.18 -3.77 19.72
N SER A 68 1.09 -4.17 19.76
CA SER A 68 1.99 -4.06 18.62
C SER A 68 1.47 -4.88 17.43
N PHE A 69 1.08 -6.13 17.66
CA PHE A 69 0.64 -7.02 16.59
C PHE A 69 -0.69 -6.59 15.92
N CYS A 70 -1.64 -6.09 16.70
CA CYS A 70 -2.97 -5.69 16.21
C CYS A 70 -3.01 -4.27 15.64
N ARG A 71 -1.89 -3.54 15.60
CA ARG A 71 -1.83 -2.20 15.02
C ARG A 71 -2.17 -2.22 13.55
N ARG A 72 -3.16 -1.42 13.18
CA ARG A 72 -3.68 -1.32 11.82
C ARG A 72 -2.57 -1.04 10.79
N ASP A 73 -1.73 -0.05 11.05
CA ASP A 73 -0.69 0.37 10.12
C ASP A 73 0.37 -0.71 9.89
N LEU A 74 0.68 -1.51 10.92
CA LEU A 74 1.59 -2.65 10.82
C LEU A 74 0.97 -3.82 10.05
N LEU A 75 -0.31 -4.13 10.27
CA LEU A 75 -1.03 -5.15 9.51
C LEU A 75 -1.19 -4.77 8.03
N GLU A 76 -1.47 -3.50 7.74
CA GLU A 76 -1.48 -2.97 6.37
C GLU A 76 -0.10 -3.04 5.72
N ALA A 77 0.97 -2.66 6.44
CA ALA A 77 2.34 -2.78 5.94
C ALA A 77 2.69 -4.24 5.63
N LYS A 78 2.32 -5.17 6.51
CA LYS A 78 2.53 -6.61 6.32
C LYS A 78 1.82 -7.15 5.08
N LEU A 79 0.52 -6.85 4.91
CA LEU A 79 -0.23 -7.24 3.70
C LEU A 79 0.46 -6.76 2.42
N ARG A 80 0.92 -5.51 2.41
CA ARG A 80 1.57 -4.92 1.24
C ARG A 80 2.93 -5.53 0.96
N HIS A 81 3.73 -5.74 2.01
CA HIS A 81 5.05 -6.32 1.87
C HIS A 81 4.98 -7.78 1.41
N GLU A 82 4.03 -8.56 1.94
CA GLU A 82 3.92 -9.99 1.64
C GLU A 82 3.12 -10.30 0.36
N LEU A 83 2.08 -9.53 0.05
CA LEU A 83 1.13 -9.84 -1.04
C LEU A 83 1.02 -8.75 -2.13
N GLY A 84 1.53 -7.53 -1.89
CA GLY A 84 1.44 -6.37 -2.79
C GLY A 84 0.36 -5.33 -2.40
N GLU A 85 0.28 -4.20 -3.11
CA GLU A 85 -0.59 -3.06 -2.74
C GLU A 85 -2.11 -3.35 -2.82
N GLN A 86 -2.57 -4.13 -3.79
CA GLN A 86 -4.00 -4.47 -3.99
C GLN A 86 -4.17 -6.00 -4.14
N PRO A 87 -3.84 -6.77 -3.10
CA PRO A 87 -3.62 -8.21 -3.25
C PRO A 87 -4.88 -9.00 -3.59
N PHE A 88 -6.05 -8.51 -3.17
CA PHE A 88 -7.34 -9.16 -3.39
C PHE A 88 -8.14 -8.58 -4.57
N SER A 89 -7.58 -7.64 -5.31
CA SER A 89 -8.16 -7.11 -6.56
C SER A 89 -7.86 -8.08 -7.72
N LEU A 90 -8.89 -8.60 -8.39
CA LEU A 90 -8.76 -9.38 -9.61
C LEU A 90 -8.48 -8.46 -10.78
N ARG A 91 -7.19 -8.15 -10.94
CA ARG A 91 -6.71 -7.11 -11.85
C ARG A 91 -5.71 -7.64 -12.86
N ARG A 92 -5.57 -6.91 -13.97
CA ARG A 92 -4.49 -7.12 -14.92
C ARG A 92 -3.15 -6.81 -14.26
N PHE A 93 -2.19 -7.71 -14.44
CA PHE A 93 -0.79 -7.47 -14.13
C PHE A 93 -0.01 -6.94 -15.36
N ASP A 94 -0.60 -7.06 -16.54
CA ASP A 94 -0.09 -6.57 -17.82
C ASP A 94 -1.26 -6.04 -18.66
N TYR A 95 -1.26 -4.75 -18.98
CA TYR A 95 -2.35 -4.12 -19.75
C TYR A 95 -2.44 -4.63 -21.19
N THR A 96 -1.35 -5.17 -21.74
CA THR A 96 -1.31 -5.68 -23.12
C THR A 96 -2.02 -7.03 -23.26
N GLN A 97 -2.39 -7.68 -22.14
CA GLN A 97 -2.98 -9.02 -22.12
C GLN A 97 -4.31 -9.05 -21.37
N PRO A 98 -5.34 -9.76 -21.86
CA PRO A 98 -6.63 -9.97 -21.19
C PRO A 98 -6.53 -11.04 -20.09
N ARG A 99 -5.54 -10.90 -19.20
CA ARG A 99 -5.25 -11.82 -18.09
C ARG A 99 -5.31 -11.08 -16.78
N PHE A 100 -6.03 -11.66 -15.83
CA PHE A 100 -6.26 -11.08 -14.50
C PHE A 100 -5.77 -12.05 -13.46
N GLU A 101 -5.15 -11.55 -12.39
CA GLU A 101 -4.68 -12.35 -11.27
C GLU A 101 -5.01 -11.69 -9.94
N THR A 102 -5.23 -12.51 -8.91
CA THR A 102 -5.48 -12.06 -7.54
C THR A 102 -5.01 -13.11 -6.54
N TRP A 103 -4.84 -12.68 -5.29
CA TRP A 103 -4.76 -13.60 -4.15
C TRP A 103 -6.17 -13.99 -3.70
N GLN A 104 -6.31 -15.24 -3.29
CA GLN A 104 -7.52 -15.78 -2.67
C GLN A 104 -7.17 -16.54 -1.39
N PRO A 105 -8.07 -16.60 -0.40
CA PRO A 105 -7.94 -17.51 0.73
C PRO A 105 -7.80 -18.96 0.26
N LEU A 106 -7.19 -19.78 1.10
CA LEU A 106 -7.14 -21.22 0.92
C LEU A 106 -8.48 -21.90 1.21
N GLY A 107 -9.25 -21.34 2.14
CA GLY A 107 -10.52 -21.89 2.59
C GLY A 107 -10.49 -22.14 4.09
N LEU A 108 -10.68 -23.39 4.51
CA LEU A 108 -10.56 -23.81 5.91
C LEU A 108 -9.10 -24.10 6.27
N VAL A 109 -8.55 -23.32 7.20
CA VAL A 109 -7.22 -23.52 7.79
C VAL A 109 -7.37 -24.04 9.21
N VAL A 110 -6.78 -25.21 9.48
CA VAL A 110 -6.65 -25.75 10.83
C VAL A 110 -5.28 -25.37 11.39
N HIS A 111 -5.26 -24.71 12.55
CA HIS A 111 -4.04 -24.29 13.25
C HIS A 111 -3.78 -25.23 14.43
N ILE A 112 -2.56 -25.78 14.53
CA ILE A 112 -2.13 -26.66 15.63
C ILE A 112 -0.87 -26.07 16.24
N THR A 113 -0.99 -25.52 17.45
CA THR A 113 0.06 -24.67 18.05
C THR A 113 0.77 -25.35 19.23
N PRO A 114 2.00 -24.91 19.58
CA PRO A 114 2.80 -25.56 20.61
C PRO A 114 2.48 -24.99 22.00
N ALA A 115 3.03 -25.62 23.04
CA ALA A 115 2.80 -25.25 24.44
C ALA A 115 3.60 -24.02 24.91
N ASN A 116 4.75 -23.74 24.28
CA ASN A 116 5.77 -22.80 24.73
C ASN A 116 5.63 -21.38 24.14
N ALA A 117 4.58 -21.11 23.36
CA ALA A 117 4.34 -19.82 22.72
C ALA A 117 2.89 -19.36 22.97
N PRO A 118 2.61 -18.67 24.09
CA PRO A 118 1.24 -18.42 24.54
C PRO A 118 0.40 -17.54 23.62
N LEU A 119 1.00 -16.59 22.89
CA LEU A 119 0.27 -15.67 21.99
C LEU A 119 0.26 -16.09 20.52
N LEU A 120 1.09 -17.06 20.15
CA LEU A 120 1.14 -17.60 18.79
C LEU A 120 -0.22 -18.06 18.25
N PRO A 121 -1.10 -18.72 19.03
CA PRO A 121 -2.38 -19.19 18.51
C PRO A 121 -3.29 -18.04 18.05
N PHE A 122 -3.38 -16.96 18.83
CA PHE A 122 -4.10 -15.75 18.44
C PHE A 122 -3.52 -15.12 17.18
N MET A 123 -2.18 -14.95 17.14
CA MET A 123 -1.49 -14.33 16.00
C MET A 123 -1.68 -15.10 14.70
N ALA A 124 -1.54 -16.44 14.74
CA ALA A 124 -1.73 -17.31 13.59
C ALA A 124 -3.16 -17.24 13.02
N VAL A 125 -4.17 -17.20 13.90
CA VAL A 125 -5.57 -17.04 13.50
C VAL A 125 -5.79 -15.66 12.88
N LEU A 126 -5.25 -14.58 13.45
CA LEU A 126 -5.43 -13.23 12.92
C LEU A 126 -4.77 -13.06 11.54
N GLU A 127 -3.55 -13.57 11.33
CA GLU A 127 -2.89 -13.54 10.00
C GLU A 127 -3.69 -14.30 8.95
N SER A 128 -4.23 -15.46 9.30
CA SER A 128 -5.03 -16.28 8.40
C SER A 128 -6.42 -15.67 8.14
N LEU A 129 -7.02 -15.02 9.14
CA LEU A 129 -8.25 -14.24 8.98
C LEU A 129 -8.05 -13.01 8.10
N LEU A 130 -6.87 -12.38 8.16
CA LEU A 130 -6.52 -11.20 7.36
C LEU A 130 -6.53 -11.49 5.84
N VAL A 131 -6.26 -12.73 5.44
CA VAL A 131 -6.36 -13.19 4.05
C VAL A 131 -7.72 -13.83 3.71
N GLY A 132 -8.66 -13.84 4.66
CA GLY A 132 -10.05 -14.28 4.47
C GLY A 132 -10.32 -15.76 4.70
N ASN A 133 -9.41 -16.50 5.35
CA ASN A 133 -9.63 -17.92 5.66
C ASN A 133 -10.63 -18.12 6.81
N VAL A 134 -11.29 -19.27 6.81
CA VAL A 134 -11.96 -19.83 8.00
C VAL A 134 -10.92 -20.52 8.86
N ASN A 135 -10.96 -20.32 10.17
CA ASN A 135 -9.91 -20.74 11.10
C ASN A 135 -10.46 -21.65 12.19
N TRP A 136 -9.94 -22.88 12.23
CA TRP A 136 -10.15 -23.79 13.35
C TRP A 136 -8.84 -23.94 14.11
N LEU A 137 -8.80 -23.43 15.33
CA LEU A 137 -7.63 -23.48 16.18
C LEU A 137 -7.71 -24.66 17.16
N ARG A 138 -6.70 -25.51 17.15
CA ARG A 138 -6.44 -26.53 18.17
C ARG A 138 -5.22 -26.09 19.00
N PRO A 139 -5.43 -25.46 20.16
CA PRO A 139 -4.32 -25.04 21.00
C PRO A 139 -3.71 -26.22 21.78
N SER A 140 -2.52 -26.01 22.34
CA SER A 140 -1.93 -26.92 23.33
C SER A 140 -2.84 -27.09 24.55
N SER A 141 -2.75 -28.23 25.24
CA SER A 141 -3.44 -28.44 26.52
C SER A 141 -3.01 -27.46 27.62
N SER A 142 -1.79 -26.92 27.53
CA SER A 142 -1.26 -25.89 28.43
C SER A 142 -1.84 -24.49 28.19
N ASP A 143 -2.63 -24.30 27.14
CA ASP A 143 -3.28 -23.00 26.84
C ASP A 143 -4.31 -22.62 27.90
N HIS A 144 -4.89 -23.62 28.58
CA HIS A 144 -5.92 -23.44 29.61
C HIS A 144 -7.12 -22.56 29.18
N GLY A 145 -7.36 -22.39 27.88
CA GLY A 145 -8.47 -21.62 27.32
C GLY A 145 -8.18 -20.14 27.11
N LEU A 146 -6.94 -19.68 27.31
CA LEU A 146 -6.54 -18.29 27.11
C LEU A 146 -6.86 -17.80 25.70
N ASN A 147 -6.44 -18.55 24.67
CA ASN A 147 -6.64 -18.10 23.28
C ASN A 147 -8.11 -18.16 22.84
N ALA A 148 -8.92 -19.03 23.45
CA ALA A 148 -10.36 -19.00 23.25
C ALA A 148 -10.98 -17.71 23.82
N GLN A 149 -10.54 -17.26 25.00
CA GLN A 149 -10.98 -16.00 25.58
C GLN A 149 -10.50 -14.78 24.78
N LEU A 150 -9.22 -14.74 24.37
CA LEU A 150 -8.66 -13.66 23.56
C LEU A 150 -9.39 -13.52 22.22
N LEU A 151 -9.63 -14.62 21.52
CA LEU A 151 -10.35 -14.60 20.24
C LEU A 151 -11.83 -14.24 20.42
N ALA A 152 -12.47 -14.68 21.51
CA ALA A 152 -13.84 -14.27 21.83
C ALA A 152 -13.92 -12.76 22.08
N GLU A 153 -12.95 -12.19 22.82
CA GLU A 153 -12.88 -10.75 23.08
C GLU A 153 -12.61 -9.96 21.80
N PHE A 154 -11.65 -10.39 20.98
CA PHE A 154 -11.39 -9.80 19.67
C PHE A 154 -12.67 -9.73 18.82
N LEU A 155 -13.45 -10.81 18.76
CA LEU A 155 -14.70 -10.85 17.99
C LEU A 155 -15.78 -9.88 18.52
N ARG A 156 -15.75 -9.48 19.81
CA ARG A 156 -16.67 -8.45 20.34
C ARG A 156 -16.42 -7.07 19.74
N HIS A 157 -15.21 -6.83 19.23
CA HIS A 157 -14.86 -5.59 18.54
C HIS A 157 -15.21 -5.58 17.05
N ASP A 158 -15.80 -6.66 16.52
CA ASP A 158 -16.37 -6.66 15.17
C ASP A 158 -17.80 -6.08 15.16
N LEU A 159 -17.90 -4.77 14.87
CA LEU A 159 -19.19 -4.08 14.75
C LEU A 159 -20.08 -4.63 13.63
N SER A 160 -19.51 -5.34 12.66
CA SER A 160 -20.28 -5.93 11.55
C SER A 160 -20.91 -7.27 11.90
N GLY A 161 -20.39 -7.96 12.94
CA GLY A 161 -20.79 -9.30 13.34
C GLY A 161 -20.48 -10.40 12.30
N LYS A 162 -19.68 -10.10 11.27
CA LYS A 162 -19.41 -11.01 10.14
C LYS A 162 -18.18 -11.89 10.36
N LEU A 163 -17.30 -11.57 11.30
CA LEU A 163 -16.08 -12.35 11.57
C LEU A 163 -16.34 -13.59 12.42
N VAL A 164 -17.46 -13.63 13.15
CA VAL A 164 -17.80 -14.71 14.09
C VAL A 164 -17.74 -16.12 13.46
N PRO A 165 -18.28 -16.39 12.26
CA PRO A 165 -18.23 -17.72 11.65
C PRO A 165 -16.82 -18.16 11.21
N TYR A 166 -15.85 -17.25 11.16
CA TYR A 166 -14.50 -17.49 10.64
C TYR A 166 -13.50 -17.95 11.69
N VAL A 167 -13.89 -17.99 12.97
CA VAL A 167 -12.99 -18.30 14.07
C VAL A 167 -13.65 -19.30 15.00
N SER A 168 -13.00 -20.45 15.21
CA SER A 168 -13.41 -21.44 16.21
C SER A 168 -12.20 -22.00 16.94
N VAL A 169 -12.33 -22.23 18.24
CA VAL A 169 -11.29 -22.87 19.07
C VAL A 169 -11.81 -24.22 19.55
N LEU A 170 -11.12 -25.27 19.14
CA LEU A 170 -11.51 -26.66 19.25
C LEU A 170 -10.35 -27.43 19.92
N PRO A 171 -10.25 -27.42 21.27
CA PRO A 171 -9.19 -28.08 22.03
C PRO A 171 -9.39 -29.61 22.09
N LEU A 172 -9.44 -30.25 20.92
CA LEU A 172 -9.67 -31.68 20.78
C LEU A 172 -8.43 -32.49 21.21
N PRO A 173 -8.63 -33.70 21.77
CA PRO A 173 -7.54 -34.61 22.07
C PRO A 173 -6.90 -35.17 20.78
N SER A 174 -5.66 -35.67 20.88
CA SER A 174 -4.85 -36.03 19.71
C SER A 174 -5.37 -37.24 18.92
N ASP A 175 -6.09 -38.14 19.58
CA ASP A 175 -6.76 -39.28 18.98
C ASP A 175 -7.96 -38.88 18.10
N GLN A 176 -8.54 -37.70 18.33
CA GLN A 176 -9.62 -37.14 17.52
C GLN A 176 -9.16 -36.12 16.49
N LEU A 177 -7.85 -35.94 16.31
CA LEU A 177 -7.29 -34.94 15.39
C LEU A 177 -7.75 -35.17 13.95
N SER A 178 -7.79 -36.43 13.49
CA SER A 178 -8.21 -36.78 12.12
C SER A 178 -9.59 -36.23 11.75
N THR A 179 -10.54 -36.19 12.69
CA THR A 179 -11.89 -35.65 12.48
C THR A 179 -11.89 -34.14 12.18
N LEU A 180 -10.93 -33.41 12.75
CA LEU A 180 -10.72 -31.98 12.50
C LEU A 180 -10.08 -31.75 11.13
N LEU A 181 -9.12 -32.61 10.76
CA LEU A 181 -8.35 -32.48 9.53
C LEU A 181 -9.11 -32.90 8.26
N GLU A 182 -10.19 -33.68 8.41
CA GLU A 182 -10.95 -34.27 7.31
C GLU A 182 -11.41 -33.26 6.24
N CYS A 183 -11.82 -32.06 6.66
CA CYS A 183 -12.31 -31.01 5.77
C CYS A 183 -11.34 -29.84 5.59
N ALA A 184 -10.14 -29.92 6.16
CA ALA A 184 -9.15 -28.85 6.06
C ALA A 184 -8.64 -28.70 4.62
N ASP A 185 -8.62 -27.47 4.13
CA ASP A 185 -7.94 -27.10 2.88
C ASP A 185 -6.44 -26.87 3.14
N ALA A 186 -6.09 -26.41 4.34
CA ALA A 186 -4.73 -26.32 4.82
C ALA A 186 -4.59 -26.62 6.32
N VAL A 187 -3.41 -27.05 6.71
CA VAL A 187 -3.02 -27.23 8.12
C VAL A 187 -1.74 -26.46 8.40
N SER A 188 -1.81 -25.51 9.33
CA SER A 188 -0.67 -24.78 9.86
C SER A 188 -0.28 -25.35 11.21
N ALA A 189 0.91 -25.95 11.31
CA ALA A 189 1.32 -26.70 12.49
C ALA A 189 2.72 -26.32 12.98
N TRP A 190 2.85 -26.20 14.29
CA TRP A 190 4.10 -25.93 15.00
C TRP A 190 4.44 -27.10 15.92
N GLY A 191 5.74 -27.41 16.05
CA GLY A 191 6.20 -28.41 17.02
C GLY A 191 7.46 -29.14 16.60
N SER A 192 7.76 -30.21 17.34
CA SER A 192 8.90 -31.08 17.06
C SER A 192 8.72 -31.85 15.74
N ASN A 193 9.82 -32.30 15.14
CA ASN A 193 9.79 -33.10 13.91
C ASN A 193 8.89 -34.34 14.03
N THR A 194 8.89 -34.99 15.20
CA THR A 194 8.03 -36.14 15.49
C THR A 194 6.55 -35.75 15.48
N ALA A 195 6.19 -34.66 16.15
CA ALA A 195 4.81 -34.16 16.18
C ALA A 195 4.33 -33.77 14.78
N LEU A 196 5.14 -33.01 14.05
CA LEU A 196 4.84 -32.58 12.69
C LEU A 196 4.67 -33.77 11.73
N THR A 197 5.52 -34.78 11.85
CA THR A 197 5.41 -36.02 11.03
C THR A 197 4.11 -36.77 11.35
N ALA A 198 3.75 -36.90 12.62
CA ALA A 198 2.51 -37.56 13.05
C ALA A 198 1.23 -36.82 12.63
N ILE A 199 1.26 -35.48 12.60
CA ILE A 199 0.15 -34.68 12.06
C ILE A 199 0.07 -34.86 10.54
N ARG A 200 1.21 -34.72 9.85
CA ARG A 200 1.28 -34.81 8.38
C ARG A 200 0.79 -36.15 7.85
N SER A 201 1.05 -37.26 8.54
CA SER A 201 0.58 -38.58 8.13
C SER A 201 -0.95 -38.76 8.15
N GLN A 202 -1.68 -37.84 8.81
CA GLN A 202 -3.14 -37.88 8.90
C GLN A 202 -3.83 -37.01 7.82
N LEU A 203 -3.06 -36.27 7.01
CA LEU A 203 -3.60 -35.35 6.02
C LEU A 203 -4.14 -36.09 4.78
N ARG A 204 -5.29 -35.63 4.29
CA ARG A 204 -5.83 -36.06 3.00
C ARG A 204 -4.96 -35.53 1.84
N PRO A 205 -4.91 -36.22 0.70
CA PRO A 205 -4.31 -35.68 -0.53
C PRO A 205 -4.91 -34.31 -0.89
N GLY A 206 -4.06 -33.38 -1.33
CA GLY A 206 -4.48 -32.03 -1.71
C GLY A 206 -4.60 -31.03 -0.57
N CYS A 207 -4.59 -31.47 0.70
CA CYS A 207 -4.51 -30.57 1.85
C CYS A 207 -3.14 -29.89 1.88
N ARG A 208 -3.10 -28.56 1.96
CA ARG A 208 -1.85 -27.80 2.01
C ARG A 208 -1.20 -27.94 3.38
N TRP A 209 0.05 -28.41 3.40
CA TRP A 209 0.86 -28.52 4.61
C TRP A 209 1.70 -27.26 4.83
N ILE A 210 1.52 -26.61 5.98
CA ILE A 210 2.24 -25.41 6.39
C ILE A 210 2.90 -25.71 7.74
N ASP A 211 4.13 -26.20 7.71
CA ASP A 211 4.90 -26.47 8.91
C ASP A 211 5.75 -25.29 9.36
N TRP A 212 5.88 -25.21 10.68
CA TRP A 212 6.76 -24.30 11.41
C TRP A 212 7.57 -25.15 12.40
N GLY A 213 8.55 -25.84 11.86
CA GLY A 213 9.38 -26.80 12.60
C GLY A 213 10.47 -26.17 13.44
N HIS A 214 11.18 -27.03 14.17
CA HIS A 214 12.32 -26.64 14.97
C HIS A 214 13.41 -25.97 14.11
N ARG A 215 13.98 -24.89 14.62
CA ARG A 215 15.03 -24.11 13.95
C ARG A 215 16.30 -24.05 14.80
N ILE A 216 17.42 -23.83 14.13
CA ILE A 216 18.72 -23.62 14.77
C ILE A 216 19.28 -22.31 14.28
N SER A 217 19.67 -21.49 15.25
CA SER A 217 20.41 -20.26 15.04
C SER A 217 21.79 -20.38 15.68
N PHE A 218 22.78 -19.67 15.14
CA PHE A 218 24.17 -19.75 15.57
C PHE A 218 24.88 -18.41 15.37
N ALA A 219 26.08 -18.27 15.88
CA ALA A 219 26.95 -17.12 15.60
C ALA A 219 28.14 -17.57 14.75
N TYR A 220 28.57 -16.74 13.81
CA TYR A 220 29.81 -16.90 13.04
C TYR A 220 30.72 -15.71 13.32
N LEU A 221 31.96 -16.00 13.69
CA LEU A 221 32.92 -15.01 14.16
C LEU A 221 34.25 -15.15 13.42
N ASP A 222 34.70 -14.05 12.81
CA ASP A 222 36.10 -13.86 12.42
C ASP A 222 36.89 -13.33 13.63
N PRO A 223 37.85 -14.12 14.17
CA PRO A 223 38.59 -13.76 15.37
C PRO A 223 39.47 -12.51 15.22
N GLN A 224 39.83 -12.10 14.00
CA GLN A 224 40.61 -10.88 13.79
C GLN A 224 39.77 -9.61 13.94
N SER A 225 38.45 -9.73 13.74
CA SER A 225 37.51 -8.62 13.74
C SER A 225 36.81 -8.39 15.08
N ALA A 226 36.68 -9.43 15.91
CA ALA A 226 35.81 -9.40 17.09
C ALA A 226 36.40 -8.58 18.24
N ASP A 227 35.61 -7.67 18.79
CA ASP A 227 35.97 -6.89 19.98
C ASP A 227 35.14 -7.27 21.24
N HIS A 228 35.43 -6.62 22.37
CA HIS A 228 34.72 -6.88 23.63
C HIS A 228 33.22 -6.59 23.55
N ALA A 229 32.79 -5.62 22.75
CA ALA A 229 31.38 -5.29 22.58
C ALA A 229 30.65 -6.37 21.78
N ASP A 230 31.29 -6.97 20.77
CA ASP A 230 30.73 -8.10 20.03
C ASP A 230 30.51 -9.33 20.92
N TYR A 231 31.46 -9.65 21.81
CA TYR A 231 31.30 -10.74 22.77
C TYR A 231 30.20 -10.47 23.80
N ASP A 232 30.08 -9.23 24.29
CA ASP A 232 29.00 -8.82 25.20
C ASP A 232 27.63 -8.91 24.51
N ALA A 233 27.55 -8.50 23.23
CA ALA A 233 26.34 -8.58 22.43
C ALA A 233 25.93 -10.04 22.15
N LEU A 234 26.88 -10.92 21.83
CA LEU A 234 26.62 -12.35 21.69
C LEU A 234 26.16 -12.98 23.01
N ALA A 235 26.77 -12.60 24.13
CA ALA A 235 26.34 -13.06 25.45
C ALA A 235 24.92 -12.59 25.79
N ASP A 236 24.52 -11.38 25.39
CA ASP A 236 23.14 -10.90 25.51
C ASP A 236 22.16 -11.76 24.71
N ASP A 237 22.48 -12.13 23.47
CA ASP A 237 21.65 -13.05 22.66
C ASP A 237 21.52 -14.44 23.29
N VAL A 238 22.57 -14.94 23.95
CA VAL A 238 22.51 -16.22 24.70
C VAL A 238 21.61 -16.08 25.94
N CYS A 239 21.71 -14.97 26.68
CA CYS A 239 21.09 -14.80 27.99
C CYS A 239 19.64 -14.32 27.94
N ARG A 240 19.25 -13.48 26.97
CA ARG A 240 17.95 -12.78 26.94
C ARG A 240 16.75 -13.72 27.06
N PHE A 241 16.85 -14.91 26.48
CA PHE A 241 15.84 -15.96 26.55
C PHE A 241 16.41 -17.33 26.93
N ASP A 242 17.60 -17.38 27.52
CA ASP A 242 18.30 -18.62 27.91
C ASP A 242 18.38 -19.67 26.78
N GLN A 243 18.55 -19.17 25.56
CA GLN A 243 18.55 -19.95 24.31
C GLN A 243 17.21 -20.60 23.89
N GLN A 244 16.11 -20.30 24.57
CA GLN A 244 14.80 -20.91 24.31
C GLN A 244 14.10 -20.39 23.04
N ALA A 245 14.49 -19.20 22.56
CA ALA A 245 13.95 -18.68 21.32
C ALA A 245 14.60 -19.40 20.13
N CYS A 246 13.81 -19.67 19.08
CA CYS A 246 14.33 -20.24 17.82
C CYS A 246 15.49 -19.41 17.23
N SER A 247 15.47 -18.10 17.48
CA SER A 247 16.48 -17.16 17.02
C SER A 247 17.72 -17.09 17.91
N SER A 248 17.76 -17.75 19.06
CA SER A 248 18.94 -17.71 19.95
C SER A 248 20.11 -18.53 19.39
N PRO A 249 21.35 -18.04 19.54
CA PRO A 249 22.53 -18.77 19.10
C PRO A 249 22.73 -20.01 19.96
N GLN A 250 22.73 -21.18 19.33
CA GLN A 250 23.00 -22.48 19.98
C GLN A 250 24.47 -22.88 19.89
N CYS A 251 25.21 -22.31 18.95
CA CYS A 251 26.63 -22.60 18.73
C CYS A 251 27.34 -21.35 18.21
N LEU A 252 28.63 -21.21 18.53
CA LEU A 252 29.55 -20.23 17.96
C LEU A 252 30.54 -20.95 17.04
N LEU A 253 30.49 -20.60 15.76
CA LEU A 253 31.41 -21.06 14.73
C LEU A 253 32.50 -20.00 14.52
N VAL A 254 33.76 -20.39 14.61
CA VAL A 254 34.91 -19.47 14.53
C VAL A 254 35.67 -19.70 13.22
N ASP A 255 36.00 -18.64 12.48
CA ASP A 255 36.79 -18.69 11.24
C ASP A 255 38.28 -18.97 11.51
N SER A 256 38.55 -20.11 12.14
CA SER A 256 39.90 -20.59 12.42
C SER A 256 39.86 -22.09 12.68
N THR A 257 41.01 -22.74 12.49
CA THR A 257 41.27 -24.11 12.96
C THR A 257 42.35 -24.16 14.04
N ASP A 258 42.90 -23.00 14.42
CA ASP A 258 43.93 -22.89 15.45
C ASP A 258 43.31 -23.04 16.85
N GLU A 259 43.82 -24.00 17.61
CA GLU A 259 43.38 -24.30 18.96
C GLU A 259 43.56 -23.12 19.91
N ASN A 260 44.64 -22.35 19.77
CA ASN A 260 44.90 -21.20 20.64
C ASN A 260 43.84 -20.12 20.41
N VAL A 261 43.47 -19.88 19.15
CA VAL A 261 42.43 -18.92 18.78
C VAL A 261 41.08 -19.36 19.35
N LEU A 262 40.72 -20.64 19.24
CA LEU A 262 39.47 -21.14 19.84
C LEU A 262 39.44 -20.98 21.36
N ARG A 263 40.57 -21.23 22.03
CA ARG A 263 40.69 -21.06 23.48
C ARG A 263 40.59 -19.60 23.91
N GLU A 264 41.20 -18.69 23.16
CA GLU A 264 41.10 -17.24 23.39
C GLU A 264 39.66 -16.74 23.21
N VAL A 265 38.99 -17.17 22.13
CA VAL A 265 37.57 -16.87 21.89
C VAL A 265 36.70 -17.44 23.01
N ALA A 266 36.95 -18.68 23.45
CA ALA A 266 36.20 -19.28 24.56
C ALA A 266 36.34 -18.49 25.86
N SER A 267 37.55 -18.08 26.20
CA SER A 267 37.80 -17.27 27.39
C SER A 267 37.17 -15.87 27.29
N ALA A 268 37.16 -15.27 26.08
CA ALA A 268 36.51 -13.99 25.83
C ALA A 268 34.98 -14.06 25.99
N VAL A 269 34.35 -15.12 25.46
CA VAL A 269 32.91 -15.39 25.61
C VAL A 269 32.56 -15.68 27.07
N ALA A 270 33.34 -16.49 27.77
CA ALA A 270 33.15 -16.76 29.20
C ALA A 270 33.21 -15.46 30.02
N ALA A 271 34.21 -14.61 29.75
CA ALA A 271 34.32 -13.30 30.39
C ALA A 271 33.11 -12.39 30.09
N ALA A 272 32.57 -12.44 28.86
CA ALA A 272 31.34 -11.72 28.51
C ALA A 272 30.11 -12.27 29.25
N LEU A 273 29.94 -13.59 29.33
CA LEU A 273 28.85 -14.22 30.09
C LEU A 273 28.92 -13.87 31.58
N VAL A 274 30.10 -13.80 32.19
CA VAL A 274 30.27 -13.30 33.57
C VAL A 274 29.72 -11.87 33.72
N ARG A 275 29.96 -11.00 32.75
CA ARG A 275 29.47 -9.61 32.77
C ARG A 275 27.96 -9.51 32.51
N ARG A 276 27.44 -10.31 31.57
CA ARG A 276 26.11 -10.13 30.97
C ARG A 276 25.02 -11.04 31.57
N ALA A 277 25.36 -12.25 32.02
CA ALA A 277 24.39 -13.19 32.59
C ALA A 277 23.59 -12.61 33.79
N PRO A 278 24.17 -11.83 34.72
CA PRO A 278 23.41 -11.24 35.84
C PRO A 278 22.41 -10.16 35.41
N VAL A 279 22.53 -9.60 34.20
CA VAL A 279 21.63 -8.57 33.67
C VAL A 279 20.27 -9.17 33.27
N TRP A 280 20.26 -10.46 32.92
CA TRP A 280 19.08 -11.14 32.40
C TRP A 280 18.53 -12.15 33.40
N PRO A 281 17.19 -12.21 33.60
CA PRO A 281 16.58 -13.23 34.47
C PRO A 281 16.89 -14.63 33.95
N ALA A 282 17.25 -15.55 34.85
CA ALA A 282 17.61 -16.92 34.50
C ALA A 282 16.41 -17.87 34.67
N LEU A 283 16.09 -18.62 33.63
CA LEU A 283 15.17 -19.75 33.65
C LEU A 283 15.82 -20.95 34.33
N GLN A 284 15.00 -21.68 35.09
CA GLN A 284 15.43 -22.91 35.76
C GLN A 284 14.99 -24.11 34.91
N PRO A 285 15.92 -25.00 34.52
CA PRO A 285 15.56 -26.22 33.82
C PRO A 285 14.76 -27.15 34.73
N ASP A 286 13.84 -27.90 34.15
CA ASP A 286 13.19 -29.01 34.83
C ASP A 286 14.15 -30.20 35.02
N ILE A 287 13.67 -31.29 35.64
CA ILE A 287 14.51 -32.46 35.92
C ILE A 287 15.07 -33.10 34.64
N GLN A 288 14.26 -33.14 33.57
CA GLN A 288 14.65 -33.77 32.31
C GLN A 288 15.67 -32.90 31.58
N GLU A 289 15.43 -31.59 31.50
CA GLU A 289 16.33 -30.61 30.89
C GLU A 289 17.66 -30.54 31.65
N ALA A 290 17.63 -30.54 32.99
CA ALA A 290 18.83 -30.57 33.82
C ALA A 290 19.66 -31.85 33.62
N ALA A 291 18.99 -32.99 33.46
CA ALA A 291 19.65 -34.27 33.15
C ALA A 291 20.28 -34.26 31.75
N GLU A 292 19.62 -33.65 30.76
CA GLU A 292 20.16 -33.50 29.40
C GLU A 292 21.41 -32.62 29.38
N ILE A 293 21.36 -31.44 30.03
CA ILE A 293 22.52 -30.55 30.19
C ILE A 293 23.68 -31.31 30.84
N SER A 294 23.43 -31.96 31.98
CA SER A 294 24.46 -32.69 32.73
C SER A 294 25.08 -33.81 31.91
N SER A 295 24.25 -34.57 31.16
CA SER A 295 24.72 -35.66 30.30
C SER A 295 25.59 -35.13 29.17
N GLN A 296 25.17 -34.06 28.50
CA GLN A 296 25.97 -33.46 27.42
C GLN A 296 27.31 -32.92 27.93
N MET A 297 27.33 -32.23 29.08
CA MET A 297 28.58 -31.72 29.65
C MET A 297 29.52 -32.86 30.04
N ALA A 298 29.00 -33.95 30.62
CA ALA A 298 29.80 -35.14 30.91
C ALA A 298 30.38 -35.77 29.64
N PHE A 299 29.60 -35.89 28.56
CA PHE A 299 30.11 -36.43 27.29
C PHE A 299 31.23 -35.56 26.70
N LEU A 300 31.11 -34.23 26.78
CA LEU A 300 32.17 -33.31 26.33
C LEU A 300 33.47 -33.49 27.13
N GLN A 301 33.38 -33.68 28.44
CA GLN A 301 34.53 -33.97 29.31
C GLN A 301 35.15 -35.36 29.01
N LEU A 302 34.32 -36.36 28.70
CA LEU A 302 34.78 -37.70 28.33
C LEU A 302 35.47 -37.72 26.97
N ASP A 303 34.94 -37.00 25.98
CA ASP A 303 35.58 -36.85 24.66
C ASP A 303 36.99 -36.27 24.78
N HIS A 304 37.20 -35.32 25.70
CA HIS A 304 38.52 -34.80 26.00
C HIS A 304 39.45 -35.86 26.60
N THR A 305 38.95 -36.62 27.58
CA THR A 305 39.76 -37.55 28.37
C THR A 305 40.09 -38.85 27.62
N PHE A 306 39.15 -39.37 26.82
CA PHE A 306 39.22 -40.72 26.25
C PHE A 306 39.38 -40.75 24.72
N ALA A 307 38.90 -39.74 23.99
CA ALA A 307 39.02 -39.68 22.53
C ALA A 307 40.19 -38.81 22.05
N GLY A 308 40.98 -38.23 22.97
CA GLY A 308 42.12 -37.38 22.64
C GLY A 308 41.74 -36.07 21.95
N LEU A 309 40.48 -35.64 22.07
CA LEU A 309 39.99 -34.39 21.50
C LEU A 309 40.40 -33.22 22.39
N THR A 310 40.90 -32.14 21.79
CA THR A 310 41.24 -30.93 22.55
C THR A 310 39.98 -30.10 22.79
N GLY A 311 39.75 -29.70 24.06
CA GLY A 311 38.56 -28.96 24.50
C GLY A 311 38.51 -28.78 26.02
N VAL A 312 37.91 -27.68 26.49
CA VAL A 312 37.69 -27.39 27.91
C VAL A 312 36.25 -26.93 28.11
N VAL A 313 35.62 -27.37 29.21
CA VAL A 313 34.34 -26.84 29.69
C VAL A 313 34.65 -25.82 30.79
N GLU A 314 34.29 -24.56 30.56
CA GLU A 314 34.27 -23.50 31.56
C GLU A 314 32.83 -23.29 32.05
N GLU A 315 32.65 -23.27 33.36
CA GLU A 315 31.34 -23.09 33.98
C GLU A 315 31.38 -21.91 34.96
N GLY A 316 30.30 -21.13 34.97
CA GLY A 316 30.09 -20.07 35.95
C GLY A 316 28.69 -20.14 36.55
N ASP A 317 28.28 -19.06 37.21
CA ASP A 317 26.96 -18.98 37.83
C ASP A 317 25.86 -18.92 36.76
N GLY A 318 25.24 -20.07 36.48
CA GLY A 318 24.10 -20.19 35.56
C GLY A 318 24.46 -20.21 34.06
N TRP A 319 25.73 -20.37 33.68
CA TRP A 319 26.14 -20.47 32.27
C TRP A 319 27.31 -21.44 32.07
N ARG A 320 27.48 -21.93 30.83
CA ARG A 320 28.52 -22.91 30.44
C ARG A 320 29.06 -22.59 29.05
N VAL A 321 30.37 -22.64 28.89
CA VAL A 321 31.05 -22.53 27.60
C VAL A 321 31.93 -23.74 27.40
N ALA A 322 31.79 -24.41 26.27
CA ALA A 322 32.65 -25.52 25.90
C ALA A 322 33.22 -25.29 24.49
N TRP A 323 34.51 -25.46 24.30
CA TRP A 323 35.10 -25.46 22.95
C TRP A 323 35.58 -26.86 22.57
N VAL A 324 35.40 -27.22 21.31
CA VAL A 324 35.70 -28.57 20.78
C VAL A 324 36.34 -28.46 19.40
N GLN A 325 37.45 -29.17 19.17
CA GLN A 325 38.15 -29.22 17.88
C GLN A 325 37.45 -30.15 16.87
N ARG A 326 36.18 -29.86 16.52
CA ARG A 326 35.41 -30.57 15.49
C ARG A 326 34.64 -29.56 14.63
N GLN A 327 34.77 -29.69 13.31
CA GLN A 327 34.15 -28.79 12.34
C GLN A 327 32.71 -29.21 12.03
N GLU A 328 31.81 -28.89 12.95
CA GLU A 328 30.39 -29.20 12.83
C GLU A 328 29.55 -28.13 13.54
N LEU A 329 28.33 -27.90 13.06
CA LEU A 329 27.31 -27.21 13.84
C LEU A 329 26.59 -28.23 14.72
N VAL A 330 26.31 -27.87 15.97
CA VAL A 330 25.57 -28.72 16.91
C VAL A 330 24.51 -27.89 17.66
N PRO A 331 23.36 -28.50 18.01
CA PRO A 331 22.39 -27.85 18.87
C PRO A 331 22.91 -27.77 20.31
N SER A 332 22.46 -26.74 21.01
CA SER A 332 22.75 -26.56 22.44
C SER A 332 21.73 -27.35 23.28
N PRO A 333 22.11 -27.85 24.47
CA PRO A 333 21.14 -28.28 25.48
C PRO A 333 20.40 -27.10 26.15
N LEU A 334 20.55 -25.89 25.59
CA LEU A 334 19.95 -24.62 26.00
C LEU A 334 20.46 -24.16 27.37
N TYR A 335 19.75 -23.22 28.01
CA TYR A 335 20.04 -22.73 29.36
C TYR A 335 21.46 -22.16 29.51
N ARG A 336 21.79 -21.21 28.63
CA ARG A 336 23.07 -20.49 28.58
C ARG A 336 24.28 -21.43 28.45
N THR A 337 24.12 -22.47 27.64
CA THR A 337 25.17 -23.43 27.31
C THR A 337 25.62 -23.20 25.87
N LEU A 338 26.82 -22.66 25.66
CA LEU A 338 27.33 -22.35 24.33
C LEU A 338 28.52 -23.23 23.96
N GLN A 339 28.43 -23.87 22.79
CA GLN A 339 29.54 -24.64 22.22
C GLN A 339 30.27 -23.83 21.14
N ILE A 340 31.59 -23.82 21.19
CA ILE A 340 32.49 -23.10 20.29
C ILE A 340 33.24 -24.10 19.42
N ARG A 341 33.16 -23.92 18.09
CA ARG A 341 33.69 -24.91 17.13
C ARG A 341 34.41 -24.23 15.96
N PRO A 342 35.48 -24.84 15.42
CA PRO A 342 36.15 -24.35 14.24
C PRO A 342 35.27 -24.45 13.00
N ALA A 343 35.24 -23.39 12.20
CA ALA A 343 34.53 -23.32 10.93
C ALA A 343 35.29 -22.42 9.95
N PRO A 344 36.44 -22.90 9.42
CA PRO A 344 37.20 -22.14 8.45
C PRO A 344 36.30 -21.81 7.26
N ARG A 345 36.35 -20.57 6.81
CA ARG A 345 35.44 -20.02 5.81
C ARG A 345 35.33 -20.84 4.54
N ALA A 346 36.42 -21.47 4.09
CA ALA A 346 36.40 -22.34 2.92
C ALA A 346 35.47 -23.57 3.06
N GLN A 347 35.20 -24.00 4.30
CA GLN A 347 34.40 -25.20 4.63
C GLN A 347 33.05 -24.84 5.27
N LEU A 348 32.76 -23.55 5.51
CA LEU A 348 31.55 -23.10 6.18
C LEU A 348 30.25 -23.67 5.55
N VAL A 349 30.17 -23.71 4.22
CA VAL A 349 28.99 -24.25 3.53
C VAL A 349 28.86 -25.77 3.73
N GLU A 350 29.98 -26.49 3.73
CA GLU A 350 30.02 -27.94 3.96
C GLU A 350 29.58 -28.28 5.39
N ILE A 351 30.09 -27.54 6.37
CA ILE A 351 29.75 -27.67 7.81
C ILE A 351 28.25 -27.46 8.04
N LEU A 352 27.65 -26.49 7.35
CA LEU A 352 26.24 -26.14 7.49
C LEU A 352 25.30 -27.01 6.65
N LEU A 353 25.81 -27.75 5.67
CA LEU A 353 25.00 -28.52 4.72
C LEU A 353 24.01 -29.50 5.38
N PRO A 354 24.38 -30.28 6.42
CA PRO A 354 23.44 -31.20 7.09
C PRO A 354 22.27 -30.48 7.76
N TRP A 355 22.46 -29.22 8.14
CA TRP A 355 21.50 -28.43 8.90
C TRP A 355 20.61 -27.55 8.03
N ARG A 356 20.85 -27.49 6.71
CA ARG A 356 20.18 -26.59 5.77
C ARG A 356 18.65 -26.47 5.96
N PRO A 357 17.87 -27.54 6.23
CA PRO A 357 16.42 -27.41 6.46
C PRO A 357 16.03 -26.70 7.76
N TYR A 358 16.96 -26.57 8.71
CA TYR A 358 16.74 -26.11 10.08
C TYR A 358 17.38 -24.76 10.38
N LEU A 359 18.32 -24.28 9.55
CA LEU A 359 19.01 -23.01 9.78
C LEU A 359 18.02 -21.84 9.73
N GLN A 360 18.12 -20.91 10.69
CA GLN A 360 17.30 -19.71 10.75
C GLN A 360 18.17 -18.45 10.78
N SER A 361 18.69 -18.06 11.95
CA SER A 361 19.46 -16.83 12.12
C SER A 361 20.95 -17.10 12.33
N CYS A 362 21.80 -16.27 11.73
CA CYS A 362 23.22 -16.20 12.02
C CYS A 362 23.59 -14.80 12.51
N ALA A 363 24.09 -14.67 13.74
CA ALA A 363 24.86 -13.49 14.11
C ALA A 363 26.20 -13.54 13.38
N LEU A 364 26.55 -12.48 12.64
CA LEU A 364 27.81 -12.40 11.90
C LEU A 364 28.68 -11.30 12.50
N ILE A 365 29.85 -11.70 13.01
CA ILE A 365 30.90 -10.83 13.53
C ILE A 365 32.09 -10.95 12.57
N ALA A 366 32.31 -9.91 11.76
CA ALA A 366 33.36 -9.86 10.74
C ALA A 366 33.69 -8.40 10.38
N GLU A 367 34.83 -8.15 9.75
CA GLU A 367 35.16 -6.81 9.27
C GLU A 367 34.14 -6.30 8.23
N THR A 368 33.88 -4.98 8.23
CA THR A 368 32.89 -4.33 7.35
C THR A 368 33.06 -4.68 5.86
N HIS A 369 34.31 -4.84 5.41
CA HIS A 369 34.62 -5.14 4.02
C HIS A 369 34.30 -6.60 3.63
N GLU A 370 34.20 -7.51 4.60
CA GLU A 370 33.90 -8.93 4.40
C GLU A 370 32.42 -9.27 4.56
N LEU A 371 31.66 -8.46 5.32
CA LEU A 371 30.22 -8.68 5.59
C LEU A 371 29.40 -9.05 4.35
N PRO A 372 29.51 -8.36 3.18
CA PRO A 372 28.68 -8.70 2.02
C PRO A 372 28.92 -10.10 1.47
N MET A 373 30.17 -10.56 1.52
CA MET A 373 30.59 -11.84 0.98
C MET A 373 30.25 -12.99 1.93
N LEU A 374 30.56 -12.83 3.22
CA LEU A 374 30.20 -13.80 4.26
C LEU A 374 28.68 -13.94 4.39
N SER A 375 27.93 -12.83 4.35
CA SER A 375 26.46 -12.86 4.35
C SER A 375 25.92 -13.68 3.18
N ARG A 376 26.41 -13.45 1.95
CA ARG A 376 26.01 -14.26 0.77
C ARG A 376 26.35 -15.74 0.94
N GLN A 377 27.50 -16.05 1.55
CA GLN A 377 27.93 -17.41 1.78
C GLN A 377 27.02 -18.13 2.80
N LEU A 378 26.67 -17.47 3.91
CA LEU A 378 25.73 -17.97 4.91
C LEU A 378 24.32 -18.18 4.33
N LEU A 379 23.81 -17.20 3.59
CA LEU A 379 22.53 -17.31 2.88
C LEU A 379 22.56 -18.48 1.87
N THR A 380 23.66 -18.63 1.13
CA THR A 380 23.85 -19.76 0.20
C THR A 380 23.89 -21.10 0.93
N ALA A 381 24.45 -21.15 2.14
CA ALA A 381 24.46 -22.34 2.99
C ALA A 381 23.06 -22.74 3.49
N GLY A 382 22.12 -21.79 3.53
CA GLY A 382 20.72 -22.01 3.89
C GLY A 382 20.25 -21.23 5.12
N VAL A 383 21.07 -20.31 5.65
CA VAL A 383 20.64 -19.39 6.70
C VAL A 383 19.55 -18.47 6.16
N SER A 384 18.44 -18.31 6.89
CA SER A 384 17.32 -17.45 6.49
C SER A 384 17.56 -15.97 6.78
N ARG A 385 18.33 -15.67 7.82
CA ARG A 385 18.63 -14.30 8.26
C ARG A 385 20.07 -14.16 8.77
N VAL A 386 20.76 -13.12 8.32
CA VAL A 386 22.05 -12.71 8.89
C VAL A 386 21.86 -11.38 9.60
N CYS A 387 22.31 -11.28 10.85
CA CYS A 387 22.17 -10.08 11.68
C CYS A 387 23.45 -9.81 12.46
N GLN A 388 23.51 -8.67 13.13
CA GLN A 388 24.56 -8.38 14.11
C GLN A 388 24.33 -9.19 15.39
N ALA A 389 25.40 -9.49 16.13
CA ALA A 389 25.29 -9.94 17.51
C ALA A 389 24.58 -8.89 18.38
N GLY A 390 23.82 -9.33 19.37
CA GLY A 390 22.93 -8.54 20.22
C GLY A 390 21.56 -8.25 19.60
N ALA A 391 21.38 -8.50 18.30
CA ALA A 391 20.15 -8.26 17.56
C ALA A 391 19.49 -9.56 17.05
N MET A 392 19.92 -10.75 17.53
CA MET A 392 19.32 -12.01 17.09
C MET A 392 17.87 -12.17 17.53
N HIS A 393 17.44 -11.45 18.56
CA HIS A 393 16.06 -11.44 19.02
C HIS A 393 15.20 -10.33 18.45
N ASP A 394 15.83 -9.42 17.73
CA ASP A 394 15.15 -8.30 17.13
C ASP A 394 14.61 -8.68 15.75
N GLY A 395 13.69 -7.86 15.25
CA GLY A 395 13.12 -7.98 13.91
C GLY A 395 12.71 -6.61 13.41
N TYR A 396 12.37 -6.53 12.13
CA TYR A 396 11.86 -5.31 11.52
C TYR A 396 10.44 -5.53 10.97
N GLU A 397 9.75 -4.43 10.68
CA GLU A 397 8.39 -4.46 10.16
C GLU A 397 8.33 -5.23 8.83
N GLY A 398 7.55 -6.31 8.79
CA GLY A 398 7.41 -7.15 7.60
C GLY A 398 8.54 -8.17 7.39
N GLU A 399 9.43 -8.38 8.38
CA GLU A 399 10.50 -9.37 8.27
C GLU A 399 9.96 -10.77 7.92
N PRO A 400 10.55 -11.48 6.93
CA PRO A 400 10.20 -12.86 6.63
C PRO A 400 10.48 -13.78 7.83
N HIS A 401 9.45 -14.49 8.29
CA HIS A 401 9.61 -15.49 9.36
C HIS A 401 10.17 -16.77 8.77
N ASP A 402 11.31 -17.26 9.26
CA ASP A 402 12.01 -18.43 8.71
C ASP A 402 12.33 -18.35 7.21
N GLY A 403 12.50 -17.14 6.67
CA GLY A 403 12.75 -16.93 5.24
C GLY A 403 11.51 -17.05 4.37
N VAL A 404 10.31 -17.04 4.97
CA VAL A 404 9.03 -17.08 4.24
C VAL A 404 8.06 -15.99 4.74
N TYR A 405 7.20 -15.55 3.84
CA TYR A 405 6.08 -14.66 4.17
C TYR A 405 4.86 -15.50 4.56
N ALA A 406 4.39 -15.35 5.80
CA ALA A 406 3.30 -16.15 6.36
C ALA A 406 2.01 -16.08 5.52
N LEU A 407 1.63 -14.88 5.08
CA LEU A 407 0.41 -14.64 4.31
C LEU A 407 0.46 -15.34 2.95
N THR A 408 1.63 -15.43 2.31
CA THR A 408 1.80 -16.16 1.03
C THR A 408 1.62 -17.69 1.20
N ARG A 409 1.91 -18.21 2.41
CA ARG A 409 1.63 -19.61 2.75
C ARG A 409 0.15 -19.85 3.05
N LEU A 410 -0.56 -18.82 3.52
CA LEU A 410 -1.97 -18.84 3.89
C LEU A 410 -2.93 -18.41 2.77
N ALA A 411 -2.41 -18.04 1.61
CA ALA A 411 -3.18 -17.64 0.43
C ALA A 411 -2.70 -18.37 -0.84
N ARG A 412 -3.47 -18.27 -1.92
CA ARG A 412 -3.11 -18.80 -3.25
C ARG A 412 -3.32 -17.77 -4.35
N ARG A 413 -2.52 -17.86 -5.41
CA ARG A 413 -2.72 -17.11 -6.65
C ARG A 413 -3.76 -17.80 -7.52
N VAL A 414 -4.71 -17.03 -8.05
CA VAL A 414 -5.68 -17.50 -9.04
C VAL A 414 -5.66 -16.55 -10.23
N SER A 415 -6.05 -17.06 -11.40
CA SER A 415 -6.04 -16.29 -12.63
C SER A 415 -7.30 -16.49 -13.47
N VAL A 416 -7.64 -15.48 -14.26
CA VAL A 416 -8.69 -15.49 -15.27
C VAL A 416 -8.09 -15.03 -16.59
N SER A 417 -8.32 -15.79 -17.67
CA SER A 417 -7.89 -15.43 -19.02
C SER A 417 -9.10 -15.35 -19.94
N LEU A 418 -9.27 -14.22 -20.62
CA LEU A 418 -10.39 -13.96 -21.52
C LEU A 418 -9.91 -13.81 -22.97
N LYS A 419 -10.84 -13.83 -23.93
CA LYS A 419 -10.52 -13.48 -25.33
C LYS A 419 -10.17 -12.00 -25.43
N ALA A 420 -9.30 -11.64 -26.37
CA ALA A 420 -8.83 -10.26 -26.54
C ALA A 420 -9.95 -9.24 -26.77
N GLU A 421 -11.03 -9.63 -27.47
CA GLU A 421 -12.16 -8.73 -27.74
C GLU A 421 -13.10 -8.53 -26.53
N GLN A 422 -12.97 -9.33 -25.47
CA GLN A 422 -13.86 -9.27 -24.31
C GLN A 422 -13.34 -8.29 -23.28
N LEU A 423 -14.24 -7.45 -22.77
CA LEU A 423 -13.94 -6.47 -21.72
C LEU A 423 -12.75 -5.56 -22.08
N LEU A 424 -12.76 -5.07 -23.32
CA LEU A 424 -11.82 -4.05 -23.80
C LEU A 424 -11.90 -2.82 -22.90
N GLY A 425 -10.78 -2.43 -22.30
CA GLY A 425 -10.72 -1.32 -21.34
C GLY A 425 -10.99 -1.70 -19.88
N HIS A 426 -11.35 -2.95 -19.55
CA HIS A 426 -11.46 -3.39 -18.15
C HIS A 426 -10.10 -3.76 -17.59
N VAL A 427 -9.71 -3.09 -16.50
CA VAL A 427 -8.48 -3.39 -15.77
C VAL A 427 -8.72 -4.37 -14.63
N THR A 428 -9.90 -4.34 -14.02
CA THR A 428 -10.27 -5.26 -12.94
C THR A 428 -11.62 -5.93 -13.24
N LEU A 429 -11.81 -7.10 -12.65
CA LEU A 429 -13.09 -7.83 -12.62
C LEU A 429 -13.77 -7.72 -11.26
N ASP A 430 -13.33 -6.76 -10.45
CA ASP A 430 -13.81 -6.59 -9.10
C ASP A 430 -15.27 -6.14 -9.09
N LYS A 431 -16.00 -6.57 -8.07
CA LYS A 431 -17.30 -5.98 -7.77
C LYS A 431 -17.06 -4.57 -7.22
N LEU A 432 -17.88 -3.62 -7.64
CA LEU A 432 -17.87 -2.28 -7.08
C LEU A 432 -18.23 -2.35 -5.59
N ALA A 433 -17.26 -2.10 -4.71
CA ALA A 433 -17.51 -2.00 -3.28
C ALA A 433 -17.92 -0.55 -2.97
N VAL A 434 -19.22 -0.33 -2.74
CA VAL A 434 -19.74 1.00 -2.36
C VAL A 434 -20.00 0.99 -0.86
N ASN A 435 -18.95 1.18 -0.06
CA ASN A 435 -19.13 1.52 1.34
C ASN A 435 -19.02 3.04 1.45
N PRO A 436 -20.11 3.76 1.78
CA PRO A 436 -20.02 5.19 2.01
C PRO A 436 -19.07 5.44 3.18
N PRO A 437 -18.12 6.39 3.05
CA PRO A 437 -17.34 6.82 4.20
C PRO A 437 -18.26 7.39 5.28
N GLU A 438 -17.86 7.28 6.54
CA GLU A 438 -18.60 7.87 7.65
C GLU A 438 -18.48 9.40 7.62
N LEU A 439 -19.45 10.04 6.95
CA LEU A 439 -19.49 11.49 6.74
C LEU A 439 -20.58 12.20 7.55
N ALA A 440 -21.27 11.47 8.43
CA ALA A 440 -22.34 12.02 9.26
C ALA A 440 -21.77 13.14 10.16
N GLY A 441 -22.36 14.34 10.08
CA GLY A 441 -21.92 15.51 10.85
C GLY A 441 -20.67 16.22 10.32
N VAL A 442 -20.02 15.71 9.27
CA VAL A 442 -18.85 16.38 8.65
C VAL A 442 -19.36 17.53 7.77
N PRO A 443 -18.95 18.80 8.02
CA PRO A 443 -19.38 19.93 7.20
C PRO A 443 -18.68 19.93 5.84
N VAL A 444 -19.30 20.56 4.83
CA VAL A 444 -18.65 20.78 3.54
C VAL A 444 -17.42 21.68 3.72
N MET A 445 -16.32 21.24 3.10
CA MET A 445 -15.05 21.95 3.06
C MET A 445 -15.01 22.81 1.80
N ASP A 446 -14.97 24.12 1.98
CA ASP A 446 -14.74 25.07 0.90
C ASP A 446 -13.23 25.27 0.63
N LYS A 447 -12.92 26.09 -0.38
CA LYS A 447 -11.54 26.40 -0.77
C LYS A 447 -10.75 27.12 0.32
N GLU A 448 -11.40 27.94 1.15
CA GLU A 448 -10.75 28.68 2.24
C GLU A 448 -10.33 27.71 3.36
N LYS A 449 -11.23 26.82 3.79
CA LYS A 449 -10.92 25.76 4.75
C LYS A 449 -9.84 24.82 4.24
N PHE A 450 -9.88 24.44 2.97
CA PHE A 450 -8.78 23.69 2.36
C PHE A 450 -7.45 24.46 2.42
N GLN A 451 -7.49 25.78 2.19
CA GLN A 451 -6.33 26.66 2.32
C GLN A 451 -5.86 26.88 3.76
N GLN A 452 -6.67 26.56 4.77
CA GLN A 452 -6.26 26.54 6.18
C GLN A 452 -5.79 25.15 6.63
N ASN A 453 -6.26 24.07 6.01
CA ASN A 453 -5.88 22.70 6.36
C ASN A 453 -4.39 22.41 6.15
N GLY A 454 -3.71 21.98 7.21
CA GLY A 454 -2.30 21.57 7.16
C GLY A 454 -2.09 20.28 6.35
N VAL A 455 -0.85 20.07 5.93
CA VAL A 455 -0.36 18.76 5.46
C VAL A 455 -0.01 17.89 6.67
N THR A 456 -0.10 16.57 6.52
CA THR A 456 0.28 15.64 7.59
C THR A 456 1.79 15.43 7.62
N SER A 457 2.31 14.81 8.68
CA SER A 457 3.72 14.40 8.75
C SER A 457 4.11 13.35 7.69
N LYS A 458 3.14 12.71 7.03
CA LYS A 458 3.35 11.74 5.96
C LYS A 458 3.54 12.39 4.59
N ALA A 459 3.33 13.69 4.45
CA ALA A 459 3.51 14.39 3.18
C ALA A 459 5.00 14.45 2.80
N GLN A 460 5.33 13.94 1.62
CA GLN A 460 6.69 13.85 1.08
C GLN A 460 6.81 14.49 -0.31
N LEU A 461 5.70 14.58 -1.04
CA LEU A 461 5.61 15.16 -2.38
C LEU A 461 4.62 16.33 -2.37
N PHE A 462 4.99 17.44 -3.01
CA PHE A 462 4.23 18.68 -2.96
C PHE A 462 4.01 19.26 -4.36
N PHE A 463 2.75 19.52 -4.70
CA PHE A 463 2.37 20.20 -5.92
C PHE A 463 1.69 21.53 -5.60
N ARG A 464 1.89 22.51 -6.47
CA ARG A 464 1.25 23.82 -6.37
C ARG A 464 -0.18 23.72 -6.91
N SER A 465 -1.16 24.13 -6.09
CA SER A 465 -2.54 24.25 -6.55
C SER A 465 -2.71 25.44 -7.50
N GLY A 466 -3.73 25.35 -8.36
CA GLY A 466 -4.13 26.46 -9.23
C GLY A 466 -4.65 27.64 -8.41
N GLY A 467 -3.74 28.54 -8.02
CA GLY A 467 -4.02 29.64 -7.10
C GLY A 467 -4.81 30.76 -7.73
N SER A 468 -6.14 30.69 -7.68
CA SER A 468 -7.05 31.78 -8.04
C SER A 468 -7.13 32.92 -7.00
N SER A 469 -6.40 32.82 -5.89
CA SER A 469 -6.39 33.77 -4.76
C SER A 469 -5.03 34.47 -4.55
N GLY A 470 -4.13 34.44 -5.54
CA GLY A 470 -2.84 35.13 -5.50
C GLY A 470 -1.73 34.45 -4.67
N THR A 471 -2.05 33.75 -3.57
CA THR A 471 -1.05 33.02 -2.75
C THR A 471 -1.04 31.53 -3.11
N PRO A 472 0.04 30.99 -3.70
CA PRO A 472 0.11 29.57 -4.03
C PRO A 472 0.21 28.71 -2.77
N LYS A 473 -0.70 27.76 -2.61
CA LYS A 473 -0.62 26.74 -1.55
C LYS A 473 -0.16 25.40 -2.14
N LEU A 474 0.58 24.65 -1.33
CA LEU A 474 1.04 23.31 -1.66
C LEU A 474 0.00 22.27 -1.23
N ALA A 475 -0.36 21.38 -2.15
CA ALA A 475 -1.06 20.14 -1.85
C ALA A 475 -0.01 19.06 -1.52
N GLY A 476 -0.13 18.46 -0.33
CA GLY A 476 0.76 17.42 0.15
C GLY A 476 0.27 16.01 -0.22
N PHE A 477 1.21 15.16 -0.60
CA PHE A 477 1.01 13.75 -0.94
C PHE A 477 2.08 12.92 -0.23
N SER A 478 1.72 11.76 0.30
CA SER A 478 2.72 10.72 0.57
C SER A 478 3.13 10.08 -0.76
N HIS A 479 4.31 9.47 -0.85
CA HIS A 479 4.66 8.74 -2.07
C HIS A 479 3.63 7.64 -2.38
N ARG A 480 3.11 6.98 -1.33
CA ARG A 480 2.09 5.94 -1.45
C ARG A 480 0.81 6.48 -2.09
N ASP A 481 0.18 7.49 -1.50
CA ASP A 481 -1.10 7.99 -2.03
C ASP A 481 -0.96 8.59 -3.43
N TYR A 482 0.17 9.23 -3.75
CA TYR A 482 0.45 9.69 -5.11
C TYR A 482 0.46 8.51 -6.08
N HIS A 483 1.22 7.45 -5.79
CA HIS A 483 1.30 6.30 -6.69
C HIS A 483 -0.02 5.54 -6.80
N SER A 484 -0.81 5.43 -5.74
CA SER A 484 -2.17 4.84 -5.79
C SER A 484 -3.09 5.66 -6.69
N GLN A 485 -3.06 6.99 -6.56
CA GLN A 485 -3.85 7.87 -7.43
C GLN A 485 -3.42 7.81 -8.90
N MET A 486 -2.11 7.77 -9.17
CA MET A 486 -1.60 7.61 -10.53
C MET A 486 -1.93 6.24 -11.11
N GLN A 487 -2.07 5.20 -10.28
CA GLN A 487 -2.55 3.89 -10.71
C GLN A 487 -4.01 3.94 -11.15
N ALA A 488 -4.89 4.53 -10.35
CA ALA A 488 -6.30 4.71 -10.72
C ALA A 488 -6.45 5.53 -12.01
N ALA A 489 -5.64 6.58 -12.17
CA ALA A 489 -5.60 7.39 -13.40
C ALA A 489 -5.08 6.61 -14.62
N ALA A 490 -4.08 5.73 -14.45
CA ALA A 490 -3.63 4.80 -15.49
C ALA A 490 -4.75 3.84 -15.91
N ASP A 491 -5.44 3.24 -14.94
CA ASP A 491 -6.58 2.36 -15.20
C ASP A 491 -7.68 3.07 -16.00
N GLY A 492 -7.93 4.33 -15.64
CA GLY A 492 -8.86 5.20 -16.36
C GLY A 492 -8.43 5.55 -17.78
N LEU A 493 -7.14 5.83 -18.00
CA LEU A 493 -6.60 6.18 -19.31
C LEU A 493 -6.58 4.97 -20.27
N PHE A 494 -6.33 3.76 -19.74
CA PHE A 494 -6.54 2.52 -20.48
C PHE A 494 -8.00 2.35 -20.88
N SER A 495 -8.93 2.56 -19.94
CA SER A 495 -10.37 2.52 -20.20
C SER A 495 -10.82 3.55 -21.24
N ALA A 496 -10.14 4.70 -21.32
CA ALA A 496 -10.38 5.75 -22.30
C ALA A 496 -9.92 5.38 -23.73
N GLY A 497 -9.14 4.29 -23.87
CA GLY A 497 -8.72 3.74 -25.17
C GLY A 497 -7.24 3.90 -25.48
N LEU A 498 -6.39 4.24 -24.49
CA LEU A 498 -4.95 4.12 -24.64
C LEU A 498 -4.59 2.63 -24.68
N ASP A 499 -3.86 2.23 -25.70
CA ASP A 499 -3.44 0.86 -25.94
C ASP A 499 -1.92 0.74 -25.80
N PRO A 500 -1.40 0.22 -24.67
CA PRO A 500 0.04 0.13 -24.45
C PRO A 500 0.76 -0.80 -25.42
N ALA A 501 0.06 -1.70 -26.12
CA ALA A 501 0.65 -2.59 -27.09
C ALA A 501 0.92 -1.90 -28.45
N GLN A 502 0.17 -0.83 -28.77
CA GLN A 502 0.19 -0.18 -30.08
C GLN A 502 0.56 1.30 -30.04
N ASP A 503 0.32 1.96 -28.90
CA ASP A 503 0.51 3.40 -28.78
C ASP A 503 1.97 3.77 -28.50
N ARG A 504 2.40 4.88 -29.11
CA ARG A 504 3.64 5.58 -28.86
C ARG A 504 3.25 6.99 -28.47
N VAL A 505 3.37 7.30 -27.18
CA VAL A 505 2.68 8.44 -26.56
C VAL A 505 3.64 9.60 -26.34
N MET A 506 3.36 10.77 -26.89
CA MET A 506 4.10 11.98 -26.51
C MET A 506 3.33 12.76 -25.44
N ASN A 507 3.98 13.00 -24.30
CA ASN A 507 3.45 13.79 -23.20
C ASN A 507 3.88 15.25 -23.35
N LEU A 508 2.92 16.10 -23.68
CA LEU A 508 3.04 17.54 -23.93
C LEU A 508 2.50 18.38 -22.77
N LEU A 509 2.26 17.80 -21.59
CA LEU A 509 1.90 18.57 -20.41
C LEU A 509 3.09 19.38 -19.90
N TYR A 510 2.81 20.50 -19.26
CA TYR A 510 3.85 21.36 -18.70
C TYR A 510 4.39 20.80 -17.39
N GLY A 511 5.72 20.91 -17.22
CA GLY A 511 6.44 20.58 -15.99
C GLY A 511 7.12 21.79 -15.37
N GLY A 512 7.66 21.62 -14.16
CA GLY A 512 8.33 22.69 -13.41
C GLY A 512 7.37 23.59 -12.63
N ASN A 513 7.92 24.59 -11.91
CA ASN A 513 7.16 25.54 -11.07
C ASN A 513 6.19 24.87 -10.07
N LEU A 514 6.50 23.62 -9.67
CA LEU A 514 5.68 22.76 -8.80
C LEU A 514 4.32 22.34 -9.41
N TYR A 515 4.10 22.53 -10.72
CA TYR A 515 2.93 21.98 -11.38
C TYR A 515 3.07 20.47 -11.63
N GLY A 516 2.02 19.72 -11.34
CA GLY A 516 2.04 18.26 -11.41
C GLY A 516 1.84 17.67 -12.81
N GLY A 517 1.38 18.43 -13.80
CA GLY A 517 0.91 17.90 -15.10
C GLY A 517 1.84 16.89 -15.77
N LEU A 518 3.05 17.32 -16.15
CA LEU A 518 4.04 16.45 -16.79
C LEU A 518 4.43 15.24 -15.93
N LEU A 519 4.67 15.45 -14.63
CA LEU A 519 5.16 14.41 -13.70
C LEU A 519 4.09 13.37 -13.37
N SER A 520 2.85 13.80 -13.15
CA SER A 520 1.70 12.91 -12.96
C SER A 520 1.48 12.05 -14.18
N PHE A 521 1.47 12.63 -15.38
CA PHE A 521 1.30 11.83 -16.60
C PHE A 521 2.53 11.02 -16.99
N PHE A 522 3.73 11.41 -16.57
CA PHE A 522 4.90 10.54 -16.64
C PHE A 522 4.63 9.25 -15.86
N THR A 523 4.22 9.36 -14.59
CA THR A 523 3.93 8.22 -13.72
C THR A 523 2.74 7.38 -14.24
N ILE A 524 1.69 8.02 -14.74
CA ILE A 524 0.52 7.34 -15.31
C ILE A 524 0.92 6.48 -16.53
N LEU A 525 1.71 7.05 -17.44
CA LEU A 525 2.14 6.36 -18.65
C LEU A 525 3.18 5.26 -18.33
N ASP A 526 4.06 5.48 -17.36
CA ASP A 526 5.00 4.48 -16.84
C ASP A 526 4.26 3.25 -16.28
N LYS A 527 3.20 3.48 -15.50
CA LYS A 527 2.33 2.42 -14.96
C LYS A 527 1.61 1.61 -16.02
N LEU A 528 1.27 2.22 -17.16
CA LEU A 528 0.72 1.52 -18.32
C LEU A 528 1.77 0.71 -19.08
N SER A 529 3.06 0.93 -18.79
CA SER A 529 4.20 0.37 -19.53
C SER A 529 4.12 0.67 -21.04
N VAL A 530 3.53 1.81 -21.40
CA VAL A 530 3.43 2.26 -22.79
C VAL A 530 4.72 2.98 -23.21
N PRO A 531 5.24 2.78 -24.43
CA PRO A 531 6.32 3.62 -24.96
C PRO A 531 5.90 5.10 -24.95
N HIS A 532 6.57 5.91 -24.13
CA HIS A 532 6.25 7.33 -24.00
C HIS A 532 7.46 8.27 -24.12
N TYR A 533 7.20 9.49 -24.61
CA TYR A 533 8.16 10.55 -24.84
C TYR A 533 7.77 11.76 -23.98
N PRO A 534 8.49 12.03 -22.86
CA PRO A 534 8.20 13.14 -21.96
C PRO A 534 8.73 14.47 -22.54
N MET A 535 8.13 14.92 -23.64
CA MET A 535 8.57 16.09 -24.40
C MET A 535 8.30 17.41 -23.68
N GLY A 536 7.16 17.50 -22.96
CA GLY A 536 6.66 18.73 -22.38
C GLY A 536 6.05 19.69 -23.43
N GLY A 537 5.31 20.69 -22.95
CA GLY A 537 4.83 21.79 -23.81
C GLY A 537 5.95 22.78 -24.14
N PRO A 538 5.88 23.51 -25.27
CA PRO A 538 6.94 24.43 -25.69
C PRO A 538 6.99 25.68 -24.79
N ILE A 539 8.19 26.21 -24.58
CA ILE A 539 8.42 27.41 -23.73
C ILE A 539 8.30 28.71 -24.53
N ASN A 540 8.52 28.66 -25.84
CA ASN A 540 8.64 29.80 -26.76
C ASN A 540 7.67 29.71 -27.95
N ASP A 541 6.61 28.90 -27.82
CA ASP A 541 5.69 28.52 -28.90
C ASP A 541 6.35 27.98 -30.19
N ASP A 542 7.59 27.49 -30.10
CA ASP A 542 8.24 26.77 -31.19
C ASP A 542 7.89 25.28 -31.10
N PHE A 543 7.14 24.81 -32.09
CA PHE A 543 6.68 23.42 -32.19
C PHE A 543 7.53 22.57 -33.14
N SER A 544 8.57 23.14 -33.76
CA SER A 544 9.36 22.47 -34.79
C SER A 544 10.03 21.20 -34.29
N GLN A 545 10.60 21.24 -33.08
CA GLN A 545 11.22 20.08 -32.44
C GLN A 545 10.19 19.02 -32.02
N ILE A 546 9.04 19.46 -31.50
CA ILE A 546 7.92 18.57 -31.13
C ILE A 546 7.47 17.80 -32.38
N ARG A 547 7.19 18.52 -33.48
CA ARG A 547 6.83 17.91 -34.76
C ARG A 547 7.93 16.99 -35.29
N HIS A 548 9.20 17.38 -35.21
CA HIS A 548 10.32 16.55 -35.66
C HIS A 548 10.32 15.19 -34.97
N PHE A 549 10.16 15.16 -33.65
CA PHE A 549 10.11 13.90 -32.90
C PHE A 549 8.81 13.13 -33.09
N ILE A 550 7.67 13.80 -33.27
CA ILE A 550 6.41 13.11 -33.63
C ILE A 550 6.59 12.27 -34.90
N VAL A 551 7.19 12.87 -35.95
CA VAL A 551 7.38 12.20 -37.24
C VAL A 551 8.48 11.14 -37.16
N THR A 552 9.67 11.50 -36.65
CA THR A 552 10.83 10.59 -36.66
C THR A 552 10.67 9.41 -35.71
N GLN A 553 9.95 9.57 -34.61
CA GLN A 553 9.69 8.49 -33.66
C GLN A 553 8.37 7.77 -33.93
N GLY A 554 7.61 8.12 -34.95
CA GLY A 554 6.35 7.45 -35.27
C GLY A 554 5.32 7.57 -34.14
N VAL A 555 5.22 8.74 -33.50
CA VAL A 555 4.25 8.99 -32.42
C VAL A 555 2.83 8.97 -33.00
N ASN A 556 1.95 8.20 -32.37
CA ASN A 556 0.55 8.06 -32.81
C ASN A 556 -0.46 8.57 -31.78
N THR A 557 -0.02 8.88 -30.57
CA THR A 557 -0.89 9.32 -29.46
C THR A 557 -0.26 10.52 -28.75
N LEU A 558 -1.06 11.55 -28.46
CA LEU A 558 -0.62 12.74 -27.73
C LEU A 558 -1.42 12.91 -26.43
N VAL A 559 -0.73 13.30 -25.36
CA VAL A 559 -1.32 13.70 -24.08
C VAL A 559 -0.92 15.15 -23.80
N GLY A 560 -1.84 16.03 -23.42
CA GLY A 560 -1.52 17.46 -23.31
C GLY A 560 -2.71 18.38 -23.12
N MET A 561 -2.44 19.69 -23.13
CA MET A 561 -3.49 20.71 -23.06
C MET A 561 -4.12 20.89 -24.46
N PRO A 562 -5.47 20.97 -24.57
CA PRO A 562 -6.17 21.30 -25.81
C PRO A 562 -5.60 22.47 -26.61
N SER A 563 -5.35 23.61 -25.94
CA SER A 563 -4.78 24.80 -26.57
C SER A 563 -3.41 24.54 -27.20
N THR A 564 -2.53 23.85 -26.47
CA THR A 564 -1.19 23.47 -26.95
C THR A 564 -1.25 22.51 -28.13
N MET A 565 -2.17 21.54 -28.09
CA MET A 565 -2.38 20.61 -29.21
C MET A 565 -2.91 21.35 -30.44
N TYR A 566 -3.90 22.22 -30.29
CA TYR A 566 -4.42 23.00 -31.39
C TYR A 566 -3.32 23.84 -32.07
N GLN A 567 -2.53 24.57 -31.27
CA GLN A 567 -1.42 25.40 -31.79
C GLN A 567 -0.35 24.58 -32.51
N LEU A 568 -0.02 23.38 -32.00
CA LEU A 568 0.89 22.45 -32.68
C LEU A 568 0.37 22.09 -34.08
N PHE A 569 -0.89 21.68 -34.19
CA PHE A 569 -1.47 21.25 -35.46
C PHE A 569 -1.70 22.42 -36.43
N GLU A 570 -1.99 23.62 -35.92
CA GLU A 570 -2.12 24.84 -36.72
C GLU A 570 -0.77 25.31 -37.26
N ARG A 571 0.26 25.40 -36.41
CA ARG A 571 1.58 25.94 -36.81
C ARG A 571 2.40 24.95 -37.66
N GLU A 572 2.23 23.65 -37.44
CA GLU A 572 2.97 22.59 -38.13
C GLU A 572 2.08 21.80 -39.11
N GLU A 573 0.99 22.41 -39.59
CA GLU A 573 -0.07 21.76 -40.37
C GLU A 573 0.46 20.92 -41.54
N ALA A 574 1.29 21.50 -42.41
CA ALA A 574 1.78 20.82 -43.61
C ALA A 574 2.54 19.53 -43.29
N ALA A 575 3.40 19.55 -42.27
CA ALA A 575 4.21 18.40 -41.89
C ALA A 575 3.38 17.33 -41.18
N LEU A 576 2.44 17.72 -40.31
CA LEU A 576 1.58 16.79 -39.58
C LEU A 576 0.51 16.16 -40.48
N ARG A 577 0.00 16.90 -41.48
CA ARG A 577 -0.85 16.31 -42.54
C ARG A 577 -0.10 15.29 -43.38
N ALA A 578 1.14 15.61 -43.78
CA ALA A 578 1.97 14.68 -44.54
C ALA A 578 2.29 13.40 -43.75
N TYR A 579 2.51 13.53 -42.44
CA TYR A 579 2.74 12.39 -41.56
C TYR A 579 1.48 11.55 -41.33
N GLY A 580 0.35 12.16 -40.95
CA GLY A 580 -0.95 11.49 -40.77
C GLY A 580 -0.97 10.33 -39.76
N GLY A 581 0.09 10.17 -38.95
CA GLY A 581 0.25 9.04 -38.03
C GLY A 581 -0.35 9.25 -36.65
N VAL A 582 -0.69 10.49 -36.27
CA VAL A 582 -1.39 10.77 -35.00
C VAL A 582 -2.85 10.33 -35.11
N ARG A 583 -3.27 9.39 -34.26
CA ARG A 583 -4.63 8.80 -34.24
C ARG A 583 -5.41 9.13 -32.98
N LYS A 584 -4.73 9.42 -31.87
CA LYS A 584 -5.37 9.64 -30.57
C LYS A 584 -4.84 10.90 -29.88
N ILE A 585 -5.75 11.63 -29.24
CA ILE A 585 -5.47 12.76 -28.37
C ILE A 585 -6.20 12.55 -27.04
N PHE A 586 -5.45 12.59 -25.95
CA PHE A 586 -5.97 12.60 -24.59
C PHE A 586 -5.67 13.95 -23.96
N ALA A 587 -6.72 14.74 -23.75
CA ALA A 587 -6.58 16.13 -23.36
C ALA A 587 -6.85 16.34 -21.88
N GLY A 588 -6.04 17.15 -21.23
CA GLY A 588 -6.17 17.47 -19.82
C GLY A 588 -6.67 18.88 -19.61
N GLY A 589 -7.60 19.03 -18.67
CA GLY A 589 -7.78 20.27 -17.95
C GLY A 589 -8.17 21.49 -18.76
N GLU A 590 -8.72 21.41 -19.98
CA GLU A 590 -9.43 22.48 -20.73
C GLU A 590 -10.59 21.85 -21.52
N HIS A 591 -11.59 22.66 -21.90
CA HIS A 591 -12.63 22.22 -22.84
C HIS A 591 -12.15 22.35 -24.29
N ILE A 592 -12.58 21.45 -25.16
CA ILE A 592 -12.30 21.49 -26.60
C ILE A 592 -13.59 21.87 -27.31
N SER A 593 -13.61 22.98 -28.03
CA SER A 593 -14.77 23.35 -28.85
C SER A 593 -14.94 22.39 -30.02
N GLU A 594 -16.16 22.30 -30.53
CA GLU A 594 -16.48 21.40 -31.64
C GLU A 594 -15.70 21.75 -32.91
N GLU A 595 -15.46 23.04 -33.18
CA GLU A 595 -14.65 23.48 -34.33
C GLU A 595 -13.21 23.00 -34.22
N ARG A 596 -12.59 23.12 -33.04
CA ARG A 596 -11.23 22.63 -32.78
C ARG A 596 -11.18 21.12 -32.90
N ARG A 597 -12.20 20.41 -32.43
CA ARG A 597 -12.30 18.96 -32.58
C ARG A 597 -12.37 18.56 -34.05
N GLN A 598 -13.20 19.23 -34.85
CA GLN A 598 -13.31 18.97 -36.29
C GLN A 598 -12.00 19.25 -37.02
N PHE A 599 -11.34 20.36 -36.69
CA PHE A 599 -10.01 20.70 -37.22
C PHE A 599 -9.00 19.59 -36.93
N LEU A 600 -8.85 19.17 -35.68
CA LEU A 600 -7.95 18.08 -35.27
C LEU A 600 -8.32 16.75 -35.96
N SER A 601 -9.62 16.44 -36.05
CA SER A 601 -10.11 15.23 -36.73
C SER A 601 -9.77 15.21 -38.22
N SER A 602 -9.65 16.38 -38.86
CA SER A 602 -9.23 16.50 -40.26
C SER A 602 -7.81 15.97 -40.55
N PHE A 603 -7.00 15.74 -39.52
CA PHE A 603 -5.67 15.11 -39.64
C PHE A 603 -5.72 13.58 -39.56
N GLY A 604 -6.91 12.98 -39.49
CA GLY A 604 -7.10 11.54 -39.33
C GLY A 604 -7.00 11.07 -37.88
N ILE A 605 -7.18 11.98 -36.92
CA ILE A 605 -7.30 11.69 -35.49
C ILE A 605 -8.71 11.15 -35.23
N GLN A 606 -8.78 9.95 -34.67
CA GLN A 606 -10.03 9.19 -34.50
C GLN A 606 -10.55 9.29 -33.06
N VAL A 607 -9.65 9.48 -32.10
CA VAL A 607 -10.00 9.57 -30.67
C VAL A 607 -9.52 10.90 -30.13
N ILE A 608 -10.46 11.71 -29.64
CA ILE A 608 -10.19 12.93 -28.89
C ILE A 608 -11.03 12.84 -27.61
N ARG A 609 -10.39 12.61 -26.47
CA ARG A 609 -11.06 12.38 -25.17
C ARG A 609 -10.33 13.10 -24.05
N SER A 610 -11.03 13.29 -22.93
CA SER A 610 -10.35 13.71 -21.70
C SER A 610 -9.42 12.60 -21.23
N ALA A 611 -8.20 12.98 -20.85
CA ALA A 611 -7.23 12.07 -20.28
C ALA A 611 -7.68 11.59 -18.89
N VAL A 612 -7.96 12.56 -18.00
CA VAL A 612 -8.48 12.37 -16.63
C VAL A 612 -9.16 13.69 -16.22
N TYR A 613 -10.30 13.61 -15.52
CA TYR A 613 -10.84 14.73 -14.75
C TYR A 613 -10.22 14.72 -13.37
N GLY A 614 -9.61 15.83 -12.95
CA GLY A 614 -8.89 15.89 -11.68
C GLY A 614 -8.58 17.31 -11.23
N SER A 615 -8.12 17.41 -9.99
CA SER A 615 -7.59 18.63 -9.39
C SER A 615 -6.26 18.33 -8.68
N VAL A 616 -5.41 19.33 -8.52
CA VAL A 616 -4.20 19.18 -7.69
C VAL A 616 -4.60 18.96 -6.21
N ASP A 617 -5.73 19.52 -5.80
CA ASP A 617 -6.17 19.53 -4.41
C ASP A 617 -6.72 18.16 -3.98
N ALA A 618 -7.58 17.53 -4.79
CA ALA A 618 -8.23 16.25 -4.46
C ALA A 618 -7.70 15.05 -5.27
N GLY A 619 -6.80 15.28 -6.23
CA GLY A 619 -6.25 14.23 -7.09
C GLY A 619 -7.08 13.96 -8.34
N PRO A 620 -6.88 12.80 -9.00
CA PRO A 620 -7.73 12.36 -10.09
C PRO A 620 -9.11 11.94 -9.55
N LEU A 621 -10.15 12.36 -10.26
CA LEU A 621 -11.55 12.30 -9.82
C LEU A 621 -12.40 11.38 -10.69
N GLY A 622 -12.17 11.42 -12.01
CA GLY A 622 -12.92 10.60 -12.95
C GLY A 622 -12.16 10.40 -14.25
N HIS A 623 -12.60 9.42 -15.03
CA HIS A 623 -11.99 9.09 -16.32
C HIS A 623 -13.05 8.88 -17.39
N ALA A 624 -12.67 9.12 -18.64
CA ALA A 624 -13.52 8.81 -19.79
C ALA A 624 -13.43 7.30 -20.13
N CYS A 625 -14.38 6.82 -20.91
CA CYS A 625 -14.30 5.52 -21.59
C CYS A 625 -14.63 5.69 -23.09
N ALA A 626 -14.61 4.58 -23.83
CA ALA A 626 -14.97 4.59 -25.25
C ALA A 626 -16.38 5.13 -25.57
N CYS A 627 -17.30 5.02 -24.61
CA CYS A 627 -18.71 5.38 -24.74
C CYS A 627 -19.07 6.73 -24.07
N CYS A 628 -18.12 7.40 -23.42
CA CYS A 628 -18.36 8.69 -22.79
C CYS A 628 -18.44 9.80 -23.85
N HIS A 629 -19.44 10.68 -23.73
CA HIS A 629 -19.46 11.95 -24.43
C HIS A 629 -18.62 13.00 -23.68
N ASP A 630 -18.49 14.20 -24.23
CA ASP A 630 -17.75 15.27 -23.57
C ASP A 630 -18.33 15.66 -22.23
N GLY A 631 -17.42 15.84 -21.27
CA GLY A 631 -17.77 16.15 -19.88
C GLY A 631 -18.35 14.98 -19.10
N GLU A 632 -18.51 13.78 -19.70
CA GLU A 632 -18.98 12.58 -19.02
C GLU A 632 -17.81 11.75 -18.50
N PHE A 633 -17.88 11.35 -17.23
CA PHE A 633 -16.82 10.60 -16.56
C PHE A 633 -17.39 9.43 -15.76
N HIS A 634 -16.67 8.31 -15.77
CA HIS A 634 -16.75 7.33 -14.70
C HIS A 634 -16.01 7.88 -13.48
N LEU A 635 -16.62 7.75 -12.30
CA LEU A 635 -15.97 8.06 -11.03
C LEU A 635 -14.83 7.07 -10.78
N LEU A 636 -13.68 7.57 -10.34
CA LEU A 636 -12.59 6.71 -9.82
C LEU A 636 -12.94 6.24 -8.41
N SER A 637 -13.93 5.34 -8.32
CA SER A 637 -14.57 4.91 -7.07
C SER A 637 -13.65 4.14 -6.12
N ASP A 638 -12.51 3.69 -6.59
CA ASP A 638 -11.45 3.06 -5.81
C ASP A 638 -10.69 4.05 -4.93
N ILE A 639 -10.65 5.33 -5.34
CA ILE A 639 -9.89 6.38 -4.64
C ILE A 639 -10.74 7.61 -4.29
N GLN A 640 -12.00 7.69 -4.74
CA GLN A 640 -12.87 8.85 -4.56
C GLN A 640 -14.29 8.48 -4.19
N TRP A 641 -14.86 9.26 -3.29
CA TRP A 641 -16.29 9.33 -3.03
C TRP A 641 -16.84 10.67 -3.53
N LEU A 642 -17.99 10.65 -4.21
CA LEU A 642 -18.64 11.83 -4.76
C LEU A 642 -20.06 11.98 -4.18
N GLU A 643 -20.32 13.15 -3.60
CA GLU A 643 -21.65 13.66 -3.32
C GLU A 643 -21.98 14.75 -4.36
N ILE A 644 -23.23 14.76 -4.87
CA ILE A 644 -23.74 15.88 -5.66
C ILE A 644 -24.79 16.58 -4.81
N LEU A 645 -24.49 17.80 -4.35
CA LEU A 645 -25.31 18.55 -3.39
C LEU A 645 -26.06 19.70 -4.07
N ALA A 646 -27.18 20.13 -3.50
CA ALA A 646 -27.92 21.30 -3.96
C ALA A 646 -27.04 22.58 -3.95
N LEU A 647 -27.42 23.57 -4.75
CA LEU A 647 -26.66 24.81 -4.89
C LEU A 647 -26.71 25.70 -3.66
N ASP A 648 -27.84 25.66 -2.94
CA ASP A 648 -28.18 26.52 -1.81
C ASP A 648 -28.19 25.78 -0.46
N SER A 649 -27.91 24.47 -0.46
CA SER A 649 -27.86 23.66 0.75
C SER A 649 -26.88 22.48 0.63
N ASP A 650 -26.48 21.90 1.77
CA ASP A 650 -25.62 20.72 1.82
C ASP A 650 -26.41 19.40 1.75
N GLN A 651 -27.58 19.42 1.12
CA GLN A 651 -28.44 18.26 0.91
C GLN A 651 -28.20 17.64 -0.48
N PRO A 652 -28.26 16.31 -0.64
CA PRO A 652 -28.16 15.68 -1.95
C PRO A 652 -29.23 16.16 -2.94
N ILE A 653 -28.87 16.29 -4.20
CA ILE A 653 -29.81 16.63 -5.28
C ILE A 653 -30.82 15.51 -5.57
N GLN A 654 -31.95 15.85 -6.20
CA GLN A 654 -32.82 14.84 -6.79
C GLN A 654 -32.20 14.27 -8.08
N PRO A 655 -32.54 13.02 -8.47
CA PRO A 655 -32.07 12.43 -9.73
C PRO A 655 -32.36 13.33 -10.94
N GLY A 656 -31.32 13.64 -11.71
CA GLY A 656 -31.42 14.45 -12.93
C GLY A 656 -31.23 15.97 -12.72
N GLU A 657 -31.16 16.45 -11.48
CA GLU A 657 -30.84 17.85 -11.19
C GLU A 657 -29.34 18.14 -11.29
N THR A 658 -28.96 19.40 -11.49
CA THR A 658 -27.56 19.83 -11.43
C THR A 658 -27.24 20.37 -10.04
N GLY A 659 -26.13 19.93 -9.47
CA GLY A 659 -25.65 20.34 -8.16
C GLY A 659 -24.13 20.55 -8.11
N ARG A 660 -23.64 20.88 -6.91
CA ARG A 660 -22.21 21.04 -6.60
C ARG A 660 -21.55 19.68 -6.47
N LEU A 661 -20.40 19.50 -7.11
CA LEU A 661 -19.61 18.28 -7.01
C LEU A 661 -18.70 18.34 -5.77
N VAL A 662 -18.99 17.48 -4.80
CA VAL A 662 -18.32 17.46 -3.50
C VAL A 662 -17.59 16.12 -3.32
N PHE A 663 -16.27 16.16 -3.21
CA PHE A 663 -15.44 14.96 -3.22
C PHE A 663 -14.79 14.65 -1.87
N THR A 664 -14.69 13.36 -1.56
CA THR A 664 -13.89 12.84 -0.45
C THR A 664 -12.90 11.81 -1.01
N PRO A 665 -11.59 12.13 -1.08
CA PRO A 665 -10.56 11.15 -1.43
C PRO A 665 -10.50 10.03 -0.39
N LEU A 666 -10.57 8.78 -0.84
CA LEU A 666 -10.55 7.57 0.01
C LEU A 666 -9.12 7.04 0.23
N ALA A 667 -8.19 7.39 -0.65
CA ALA A 667 -6.81 6.90 -0.65
C ALA A 667 -5.82 8.06 -0.59
N ARG A 668 -5.88 8.87 0.47
CA ARG A 668 -5.00 10.04 0.65
C ARG A 668 -4.54 10.22 2.10
N GLU A 669 -3.24 10.30 2.30
CA GLU A 669 -2.60 10.35 3.62
C GLU A 669 -1.79 11.64 3.85
N GLY A 670 -1.24 12.23 2.79
CA GLY A 670 -0.42 13.46 2.87
C GLY A 670 -1.22 14.70 3.27
N GLN A 671 -2.54 14.68 3.08
CA GLN A 671 -3.43 15.76 3.49
C GLN A 671 -4.86 15.22 3.63
N VAL A 672 -5.49 15.49 4.77
CA VAL A 672 -6.86 15.05 5.05
C VAL A 672 -7.85 15.98 4.35
N ILE A 673 -8.64 15.39 3.46
CA ILE A 673 -9.74 16.06 2.76
C ILE A 673 -11.01 15.24 2.93
N GLN A 674 -12.09 15.90 3.34
CA GLN A 674 -13.43 15.33 3.40
C GLN A 674 -14.44 16.36 2.90
N ARG A 675 -15.44 15.90 2.16
CA ARG A 675 -16.54 16.70 1.60
C ARG A 675 -16.06 18.01 0.96
N TYR A 676 -15.08 17.94 0.08
CA TYR A 676 -14.47 19.11 -0.54
C TYR A 676 -15.28 19.60 -1.74
N ASP A 677 -15.77 20.83 -1.62
CA ASP A 677 -16.42 21.57 -2.70
C ASP A 677 -15.36 22.13 -3.66
N LEU A 678 -15.25 21.51 -4.83
CA LEU A 678 -14.30 21.91 -5.87
C LEU A 678 -14.68 23.23 -6.55
N GLY A 679 -15.92 23.70 -6.39
CA GLY A 679 -16.49 24.78 -7.18
C GLY A 679 -16.92 24.35 -8.58
N ASP A 680 -17.13 23.05 -8.81
CA ASP A 680 -17.56 22.46 -10.09
C ASP A 680 -19.02 21.98 -9.98
N LEU A 681 -19.80 22.12 -11.06
CA LEU A 681 -21.20 21.73 -11.16
C LEU A 681 -21.38 20.47 -12.01
N GLY A 682 -22.30 19.59 -11.61
CA GLY A 682 -22.63 18.42 -12.40
C GLY A 682 -23.87 17.67 -11.94
N HIS A 683 -24.15 16.57 -12.61
CA HIS A 683 -25.26 15.68 -12.28
C HIS A 683 -24.89 14.21 -12.53
N TRP A 684 -25.61 13.29 -11.90
CA TRP A 684 -25.47 11.86 -12.15
C TRP A 684 -25.99 11.48 -13.54
N LEU A 685 -25.35 10.50 -14.17
CA LEU A 685 -25.83 9.87 -15.40
C LEU A 685 -26.50 8.54 -15.05
N PRO A 686 -27.73 8.28 -15.53
CA PRO A 686 -28.47 7.08 -15.18
C PRO A 686 -27.88 5.85 -15.87
N GLY A 687 -27.98 4.71 -15.18
CA GLY A 687 -27.67 3.39 -15.72
C GLY A 687 -26.19 3.09 -15.96
N LEU A 688 -25.92 1.80 -16.18
CA LEU A 688 -24.58 1.31 -16.50
C LEU A 688 -24.15 1.79 -17.90
N CYS A 689 -22.85 2.04 -18.04
CA CYS A 689 -22.28 2.39 -19.33
C CYS A 689 -22.22 1.17 -20.25
N ALA A 690 -22.34 1.39 -21.57
CA ALA A 690 -22.17 0.33 -22.57
C ALA A 690 -20.74 -0.25 -22.60
N CYS A 691 -19.75 0.43 -21.99
CA CYS A 691 -18.40 -0.12 -21.81
C CYS A 691 -18.35 -1.30 -20.80
N GLY A 692 -19.41 -1.48 -20.01
CA GLY A 692 -19.52 -2.55 -19.01
C GLY A 692 -18.86 -2.26 -17.67
N LEU A 693 -18.14 -1.14 -17.51
CA LEU A 693 -17.56 -0.77 -16.22
C LEU A 693 -18.67 -0.47 -15.20
N PRO A 694 -18.56 -0.99 -13.95
CA PRO A 694 -19.60 -0.85 -12.94
C PRO A 694 -19.60 0.51 -12.22
N ALA A 695 -18.54 1.31 -12.40
CA ALA A 695 -18.38 2.59 -11.72
C ALA A 695 -19.49 3.60 -12.10
N PRO A 696 -20.06 4.33 -11.12
CA PRO A 696 -21.03 5.40 -11.37
C PRO A 696 -20.49 6.44 -12.34
N ARG A 697 -21.41 7.08 -13.08
CA ARG A 697 -21.06 8.12 -14.06
C ARG A 697 -21.69 9.45 -13.69
N PHE A 698 -20.96 10.53 -13.93
CA PHE A 698 -21.44 11.89 -13.75
C PHE A 698 -21.03 12.77 -14.93
N LYS A 699 -21.75 13.87 -15.12
CA LYS A 699 -21.45 14.88 -16.14
C LYS A 699 -21.03 16.19 -15.48
N LEU A 700 -19.91 16.74 -15.94
CA LEU A 700 -19.47 18.10 -15.61
C LEU A 700 -20.23 19.10 -16.49
N VAL A 701 -20.90 20.06 -15.86
CA VAL A 701 -21.72 21.08 -16.52
C VAL A 701 -21.00 22.43 -16.55
N GLY A 702 -20.23 22.77 -15.51
CA GLY A 702 -19.54 24.06 -15.42
C GLY A 702 -18.94 24.28 -14.03
N ARG A 703 -18.73 25.55 -13.67
CA ARG A 703 -18.25 25.96 -12.34
C ARG A 703 -19.26 26.85 -11.64
N HIS A 704 -19.24 26.82 -10.31
CA HIS A 704 -19.96 27.74 -9.44
C HIS A 704 -19.00 28.46 -8.48
N GLY A 705 -19.49 29.52 -7.85
CA GLY A 705 -18.64 30.54 -7.25
C GLY A 705 -18.09 31.46 -8.34
N GLY A 706 -17.79 32.71 -8.01
CA GLY A 706 -17.44 33.76 -8.99
C GLY A 706 -16.14 33.54 -9.78
N LEU A 707 -15.63 32.31 -9.87
CA LEU A 707 -14.42 31.96 -10.60
C LEU A 707 -14.75 31.54 -12.04
N ILE A 708 -14.16 32.25 -12.98
CA ILE A 708 -14.24 31.97 -14.40
C ILE A 708 -12.87 31.55 -14.87
N ARG A 709 -12.83 30.43 -15.58
CA ARG A 709 -11.65 30.01 -16.30
C ARG A 709 -11.47 30.87 -17.55
N VAL A 710 -10.28 31.42 -17.79
CA VAL A 710 -9.92 32.08 -19.05
C VAL A 710 -8.47 31.70 -19.40
N GLY A 711 -8.27 31.11 -20.57
CA GLY A 711 -7.05 30.43 -21.00
C GLY A 711 -6.71 29.26 -20.07
N SER A 712 -5.48 29.28 -19.56
CA SER A 712 -4.96 28.31 -18.60
C SER A 712 -5.14 28.73 -17.13
N ILE A 713 -5.83 29.85 -16.85
CA ILE A 713 -5.97 30.42 -15.50
C ILE A 713 -7.43 30.49 -15.05
N PHE A 714 -7.62 30.63 -13.73
CA PHE A 714 -8.91 30.98 -13.13
C PHE A 714 -8.83 32.40 -12.58
N VAL A 715 -9.81 33.22 -12.93
CA VAL A 715 -9.98 34.60 -12.45
C VAL A 715 -11.31 34.72 -11.72
N ASN A 716 -11.36 35.54 -10.69
CA ASN A 716 -12.60 35.89 -10.01
C ASN A 716 -13.01 37.31 -10.42
N PRO A 717 -13.93 37.50 -11.38
CA PRO A 717 -14.33 38.84 -11.79
C PRO A 717 -14.91 39.65 -10.64
N THR A 718 -15.59 39.02 -9.67
CA THR A 718 -16.12 39.73 -8.49
C THR A 718 -15.00 40.33 -7.65
N GLU A 719 -13.96 39.55 -7.37
CA GLU A 719 -12.78 40.01 -6.61
C GLU A 719 -12.02 41.10 -7.37
N LEU A 720 -11.75 40.88 -8.66
CA LEU A 720 -11.06 41.84 -9.53
C LEU A 720 -11.86 43.13 -9.76
N SER A 721 -13.18 43.07 -9.60
CA SER A 721 -14.06 44.25 -9.72
C SER A 721 -14.27 44.96 -8.41
N ALA A 722 -14.20 44.28 -7.26
CA ALA A 722 -14.47 44.84 -5.95
C ALA A 722 -13.46 45.93 -5.54
N SER A 723 -12.23 45.84 -6.04
CA SER A 723 -11.15 46.80 -5.83
C SER A 723 -11.14 47.97 -6.82
N LEU A 724 -12.05 47.98 -7.80
CA LEU A 724 -12.22 49.09 -8.73
C LEU A 724 -13.21 50.12 -8.16
N ALA A 725 -12.87 51.41 -8.28
CA ALA A 725 -13.72 52.52 -7.82
C ALA A 725 -14.93 52.80 -8.73
N PHE A 726 -15.12 52.02 -9.81
CA PHE A 726 -16.15 52.23 -10.82
C PHE A 726 -16.88 50.92 -11.12
N PRO A 727 -18.19 50.98 -11.44
CA PRO A 727 -18.92 49.83 -11.93
C PRO A 727 -18.26 49.25 -13.19
N VAL A 728 -18.14 47.92 -13.24
CA VAL A 728 -17.69 47.20 -14.43
C VAL A 728 -18.61 46.03 -14.75
N GLN A 729 -18.59 45.59 -16.01
CA GLN A 729 -19.23 44.35 -16.47
C GLN A 729 -18.27 43.57 -17.37
N TRP A 730 -18.09 42.29 -17.09
CA TRP A 730 -17.21 41.39 -17.82
C TRP A 730 -17.99 40.67 -18.91
N LEU A 731 -17.54 40.80 -20.15
CA LEU A 731 -18.04 40.05 -21.30
C LEU A 731 -16.96 39.10 -21.75
N ILE A 732 -17.26 37.81 -21.75
CA ILE A 732 -16.31 36.76 -22.11
C ILE A 732 -16.82 36.05 -23.35
N GLY A 733 -15.94 35.81 -24.31
CA GLY A 733 -16.30 35.13 -25.54
C GLY A 733 -15.08 34.60 -26.29
N ASN A 734 -15.35 34.04 -27.47
CA ASN A 734 -14.34 33.51 -28.37
C ASN A 734 -14.29 34.38 -29.64
N HIS A 735 -13.10 34.67 -30.15
CA HIS A 735 -12.97 35.27 -31.48
C HIS A 735 -13.32 34.24 -32.57
N ALA A 736 -13.85 34.73 -33.70
CA ALA A 736 -14.21 33.89 -34.85
C ALA A 736 -13.00 33.13 -35.48
N GLY A 737 -11.77 33.57 -35.20
CA GLY A 737 -10.52 32.91 -35.62
C GLY A 737 -9.82 32.12 -34.51
N GLY A 738 -10.45 31.93 -33.35
CA GLY A 738 -9.84 31.33 -32.17
C GLY A 738 -9.17 32.34 -31.22
N GLY A 739 -9.11 31.99 -29.94
CA GLY A 739 -8.62 32.87 -28.86
C GLY A 739 -9.79 33.40 -28.01
N GLU A 740 -9.60 33.39 -26.69
CA GLU A 740 -10.59 33.94 -25.78
C GLU A 740 -10.39 35.46 -25.64
N TYR A 741 -11.48 36.17 -25.43
CA TYR A 741 -11.44 37.58 -25.06
C TYR A 741 -12.18 37.83 -23.76
N ILE A 742 -11.70 38.85 -23.05
CA ILE A 742 -12.43 39.55 -22.01
C ILE A 742 -12.59 40.99 -22.48
N HIS A 743 -13.84 41.42 -22.66
CA HIS A 743 -14.18 42.83 -22.74
C HIS A 743 -14.74 43.28 -21.39
N VAL A 744 -14.08 44.21 -20.73
CA VAL A 744 -14.58 44.83 -19.50
C VAL A 744 -15.24 46.15 -19.86
N LEU A 745 -16.57 46.21 -19.80
CA LEU A 745 -17.31 47.46 -19.88
C LEU A 745 -17.08 48.22 -18.58
N ALA A 746 -16.61 49.47 -18.64
CA ALA A 746 -16.26 50.27 -17.47
C ALA A 746 -16.91 51.66 -17.51
N ASP A 747 -17.61 52.03 -16.43
CA ASP A 747 -18.19 53.37 -16.23
C ASP A 747 -17.18 54.29 -15.51
N GLY A 748 -15.99 54.41 -16.08
CA GLY A 748 -14.86 55.10 -15.45
C GLY A 748 -13.60 55.14 -16.33
N ASP A 749 -12.46 55.48 -15.72
CA ASP A 749 -11.18 55.56 -16.43
C ASP A 749 -10.68 54.17 -16.87
N VAL A 750 -10.72 53.93 -18.18
CA VAL A 750 -10.30 52.68 -18.80
C VAL A 750 -8.83 52.35 -18.56
N ASN A 751 -7.95 53.35 -18.42
CA ASN A 751 -6.53 53.13 -18.15
C ASN A 751 -6.31 52.70 -16.70
N GLN A 752 -7.07 53.26 -15.76
CA GLN A 752 -7.02 52.86 -14.36
C GLN A 752 -7.54 51.43 -14.18
N VAL A 753 -8.65 51.08 -14.84
CA VAL A 753 -9.19 49.70 -14.85
C VAL A 753 -8.20 48.73 -15.47
N ARG A 754 -7.64 49.05 -16.65
CA ARG A 754 -6.63 48.19 -17.30
C ARG A 754 -5.40 48.02 -16.43
N GLY A 755 -4.86 49.11 -15.87
CA GLY A 755 -3.70 49.09 -15.00
C GLY A 755 -3.92 48.23 -13.76
N HIS A 756 -5.10 48.33 -13.13
CA HIS A 756 -5.47 47.51 -11.99
C HIS A 756 -5.58 46.02 -12.34
N LEU A 757 -6.29 45.67 -13.42
CA LEU A 757 -6.43 44.28 -13.84
C LEU A 757 -5.08 43.64 -14.23
N MET A 758 -4.17 44.43 -14.82
CA MET A 758 -2.82 43.96 -15.18
C MET A 758 -1.86 43.82 -13.98
N GLN A 759 -2.23 44.30 -12.78
CA GLN A 759 -1.50 43.97 -11.54
C GLN A 759 -1.73 42.52 -11.12
N HIS A 760 -2.84 41.91 -11.54
CA HIS A 760 -3.10 40.50 -11.26
C HIS A 760 -2.16 39.62 -12.09
N ARG A 761 -1.17 39.04 -11.41
CA ARG A 761 -0.02 38.34 -12.02
C ARG A 761 -0.42 37.30 -13.07
N MET A 762 -1.38 36.44 -12.78
CA MET A 762 -1.80 35.39 -13.70
C MET A 762 -2.52 35.96 -14.94
N LEU A 763 -3.37 36.97 -14.73
CA LEU A 763 -4.11 37.62 -15.82
C LEU A 763 -3.14 38.33 -16.76
N ASN A 764 -2.15 39.02 -16.19
CA ASN A 764 -1.07 39.62 -16.96
C ASN A 764 -0.25 38.59 -17.74
N GLN A 765 0.07 37.43 -17.15
CA GLN A 765 0.81 36.37 -17.85
C GLN A 765 0.06 35.86 -19.08
N VAL A 766 -1.25 35.60 -18.98
CA VAL A 766 -2.02 35.10 -20.13
C VAL A 766 -2.29 36.18 -21.19
N VAL A 767 -2.48 37.43 -20.77
CA VAL A 767 -2.67 38.57 -21.70
C VAL A 767 -1.37 38.91 -22.42
N SER A 768 -0.26 39.03 -21.70
CA SER A 768 1.07 39.31 -22.28
C SER A 768 1.60 38.15 -23.12
N GLY A 769 1.20 36.91 -22.82
CA GLY A 769 1.50 35.72 -23.61
C GLY A 769 0.59 35.51 -24.82
N GLY A 770 -0.34 36.44 -25.11
CA GLY A 770 -1.24 36.33 -26.27
C GLY A 770 -2.29 35.22 -26.19
N MET A 771 -2.43 34.56 -25.04
CA MET A 771 -3.43 33.50 -24.80
C MET A 771 -4.84 34.07 -24.54
N LEU A 772 -4.92 35.36 -24.20
CA LEU A 772 -6.16 36.05 -23.85
C LEU A 772 -6.13 37.51 -24.31
N GLN A 773 -7.11 37.93 -25.12
CA GLN A 773 -7.30 39.35 -25.44
C GLN A 773 -8.09 40.05 -24.32
N LEU A 774 -7.47 41.01 -23.64
CA LEU A 774 -8.16 41.85 -22.66
C LEU A 774 -8.36 43.26 -23.24
N GLU A 775 -9.62 43.68 -23.38
CA GLU A 775 -10.01 45.02 -23.82
C GLU A 775 -10.90 45.68 -22.76
N ILE A 776 -10.66 46.97 -22.48
CA ILE A 776 -11.50 47.75 -21.56
C ILE A 776 -12.28 48.75 -22.40
N ILE A 777 -13.61 48.66 -22.37
CA ILE A 777 -14.51 49.45 -23.20
C ILE A 777 -15.18 50.50 -22.31
N PRO A 778 -15.01 51.81 -22.58
CA PRO A 778 -15.69 52.85 -21.82
C PRO A 778 -17.19 52.74 -22.08
N THR A 779 -17.99 52.53 -21.04
CA THR A 779 -19.44 52.34 -21.15
C THR A 779 -20.13 52.80 -19.88
N PRO A 780 -21.08 53.76 -19.96
CA PRO A 780 -21.88 54.16 -18.80
C PRO A 780 -22.63 52.97 -18.20
N ALA A 781 -22.74 52.86 -16.88
CA ALA A 781 -23.35 51.69 -16.22
C ALA A 781 -24.80 51.45 -16.65
N GLY A 782 -25.53 52.51 -17.04
CA GLY A 782 -26.87 52.41 -17.61
C GLY A 782 -26.96 51.69 -18.96
N GLN A 783 -25.83 51.51 -19.65
CA GLN A 783 -25.70 50.84 -20.95
C GLN A 783 -25.07 49.44 -20.83
N PHE A 784 -24.80 48.96 -19.61
CA PHE A 784 -24.37 47.57 -19.42
C PHE A 784 -25.43 46.59 -19.92
N ARG A 785 -24.96 45.47 -20.46
CA ARG A 785 -25.81 44.47 -21.08
C ARG A 785 -26.68 43.80 -20.01
N ARG A 786 -27.97 43.69 -20.30
CA ARG A 786 -28.94 43.01 -19.42
C ARG A 786 -29.12 41.56 -19.86
N HIS A 787 -29.35 40.68 -18.91
CA HIS A 787 -29.64 39.28 -19.17
C HIS A 787 -31.01 39.16 -19.87
N PRO A 788 -31.10 38.48 -21.04
CA PRO A 788 -32.31 38.46 -21.88
C PRO A 788 -33.58 37.98 -21.17
N GLN A 789 -33.43 37.05 -20.21
CA GLN A 789 -34.57 36.44 -19.49
C GLN A 789 -34.90 37.12 -18.15
N SER A 790 -33.94 37.78 -17.49
CA SER A 790 -34.13 38.28 -16.12
C SER A 790 -34.15 39.80 -16.01
N GLY A 791 -33.75 40.52 -17.07
CA GLY A 791 -33.68 41.98 -17.10
C GLY A 791 -32.62 42.60 -16.17
N LYS A 792 -31.91 41.78 -15.39
CA LYS A 792 -30.81 42.18 -14.51
C LYS A 792 -29.54 42.43 -15.31
N THR A 793 -28.65 43.27 -14.78
CA THR A 793 -27.30 43.50 -15.32
C THR A 793 -26.31 42.62 -14.55
N PRO A 794 -26.01 41.39 -15.01
CA PRO A 794 -25.05 40.54 -14.30
C PRO A 794 -23.64 41.12 -14.42
N LEU A 795 -22.81 40.91 -13.39
CA LEU A 795 -21.40 41.32 -13.41
C LEU A 795 -20.63 40.65 -14.56
N VAL A 796 -21.04 39.44 -14.93
CA VAL A 796 -20.39 38.62 -15.95
C VAL A 796 -21.45 38.16 -16.94
N LEU A 797 -21.15 38.27 -18.24
CA LEU A 797 -21.82 37.57 -19.33
C LEU A 797 -20.78 36.72 -20.07
N ASP A 798 -20.92 35.41 -19.96
CA ASP A 798 -20.09 34.45 -20.68
C ASP A 798 -20.84 33.92 -21.90
N SER A 799 -20.26 34.11 -23.08
CA SER A 799 -20.84 33.75 -24.37
C SER A 799 -20.10 32.60 -25.07
N ARG A 800 -19.21 31.89 -24.36
CA ARG A 800 -18.42 30.76 -24.88
C ARG A 800 -19.22 29.45 -24.98
N ALA A 801 -20.51 29.52 -25.24
CA ALA A 801 -21.41 28.36 -25.32
C ALA A 801 -21.11 27.47 -26.53
#